data_AF-A0AAW0J5S0-F1
#
_entry.id   AF-A0AAW0J5S0-F1
#
_cell.length_a   1.000
_cell.length_b   1.000
_cell.length_c   1.000
_cell.angle_alpha   90.00
_cell.angle_beta   90.00
_cell.angle_gamma   90.00
#
_symmetry.space_group_name_H-M   'P 1'
#
loop_
_entity.id
_entity.type
_entity.pdbx_description
1 polymer ?
#
loop_
_entity_poly.entity_id
_entity_poly.type
_entity_poly.pdbx_seq_one_letter_code
_entity_poly.pdbx_strand_id
1 'polypeptide(L)'
;MEALINSGLCKDSLRRQEDIEQLSMDGSHYSFSTGILPSLGGSSARRIKLKRFIISPYDRRYRLEKDKSYNYFWVRCTKLLCVTLFWLHCSGCFFYLLASRYVNTREMIFDIFFMLCNLGLTSYLIGNMTNLVVNGASRTSKYRDTIQAATSFAKRNRLPLRLQEQMLAHLSLKFRTDSEGLQQQETFDSLPKAIRSSISNNLFYSLVDKVYLFQGISNDLLFQLVSEMKPEYSPPKEDVILQNEAPTDFYILVTGAVVVGEAKAGDLCGEIGVLCYKPQLFTVWTKRLSQLLRLNRATFFNIVQSNVGDGTIIMNNLLQHLKDLNDPIMSQVLVETENMLARGRMDLPLSLCFAALRGDDMLLQQLLKQGLDPNELDSNGRTVLHTAAAKGSENCVHLLLEYGADPNNRDSDENVPLWVAMLGGHEPVINLLLENGAKLHSGDIGQFACTAAEQNNLKLLKEIIRLGGDVMRSKSNGTTALHIAVCEGNTEIVGFLLDKGADIDKPDFDGWTPRALAEQQGHEDIQLLFQSSGEPKNQSFIAMPEQRNGNQFLGRFNSEPTISPLSQEVSFEGIAFESWSQTRPRRRANNFHNSLFGIMSAAHTEEKDLLFPANQIRSARDSGRKAARVTISCPEKEQASGKLVLLPGSFQELLDIAAKKFGILPSKVLSKDGAEIDDIEAIRDGDHLIFVSYLGI
;
A
#
# COMPACT_ATOMS: atom_id res chain seq x y z
N MET A 1 -87.75 1.52 21.05
CA MET A 1 -87.27 0.29 21.70
C MET A 1 -87.75 -0.85 20.82
N GLU A 2 -86.91 -1.69 20.20
CA GLU A 2 -85.44 -1.84 20.19
C GLU A 2 -85.04 -2.04 18.71
N ALA A 3 -84.04 -1.41 18.08
CA ALA A 3 -82.69 -0.98 18.47
C ALA A 3 -81.71 -2.15 18.73
N LEU A 4 -80.74 -2.31 17.82
CA LEU A 4 -79.61 -3.27 17.84
C LEU A 4 -79.91 -4.73 17.43
N ILE A 5 -79.75 -5.01 16.12
CA ILE A 5 -78.91 -6.08 15.49
C ILE A 5 -79.19 -5.98 13.97
N ASN A 6 -78.50 -5.07 13.26
CA ASN A 6 -78.42 -5.06 11.78
C ASN A 6 -77.46 -3.98 11.23
N SER A 7 -76.19 -4.02 11.63
CA SER A 7 -75.16 -3.09 11.11
C SER A 7 -73.76 -3.70 10.90
N GLY A 8 -73.67 -5.04 10.85
CA GLY A 8 -72.39 -5.76 10.75
C GLY A 8 -72.13 -6.51 9.42
N LEU A 9 -73.15 -6.76 8.59
CA LEU A 9 -73.07 -7.76 7.50
C LEU A 9 -72.91 -7.21 6.07
N CYS A 10 -72.84 -5.88 5.88
CA CYS A 10 -72.80 -5.27 4.54
C CYS A 10 -71.46 -4.59 4.17
N LYS A 11 -70.45 -4.59 5.06
CA LYS A 11 -69.11 -4.03 4.79
C LYS A 11 -68.04 -5.07 4.46
N ASP A 12 -68.26 -6.35 4.80
CA ASP A 12 -67.29 -7.44 4.57
C ASP A 12 -67.40 -8.08 3.17
N SER A 13 -68.48 -7.83 2.43
CA SER A 13 -68.66 -8.31 1.05
C SER A 13 -67.89 -7.47 0.03
N LEU A 14 -67.98 -6.14 0.12
CA LEU A 14 -67.32 -5.21 -0.83
C LEU A 14 -65.79 -5.30 -0.77
N ARG A 15 -65.20 -5.42 0.43
CA ARG A 15 -63.72 -5.56 0.57
C ARG A 15 -63.15 -6.82 -0.06
N ARG A 16 -63.91 -7.93 -0.13
CA ARG A 16 -63.42 -9.16 -0.77
C ARG A 16 -63.42 -9.10 -2.29
N GLN A 17 -64.18 -8.19 -2.89
CA GLN A 17 -64.23 -8.04 -4.35
C GLN A 17 -62.99 -7.28 -4.86
N GLU A 18 -62.63 -6.18 -4.19
CA GLU A 18 -61.44 -5.35 -4.53
C GLU A 18 -60.11 -6.12 -4.31
N ASP A 19 -60.02 -6.93 -3.24
CA ASP A 19 -58.85 -7.76 -2.95
C ASP A 19 -58.57 -8.85 -4.02
N ILE A 20 -59.57 -9.19 -4.86
CA ILE A 20 -59.44 -10.24 -5.90
C ILE A 20 -58.96 -9.66 -7.25
N GLU A 21 -59.36 -8.44 -7.62
CA GLU A 21 -58.92 -7.83 -8.88
C GLU A 21 -57.45 -7.37 -8.86
N GLN A 22 -56.88 -7.05 -7.68
CA GLN A 22 -55.44 -6.73 -7.56
C GLN A 22 -54.51 -7.96 -7.65
N LEU A 23 -55.03 -9.19 -7.65
CA LEU A 23 -54.22 -10.41 -7.70
C LEU A 23 -53.86 -10.88 -9.12
N SER A 24 -54.30 -10.17 -10.18
CA SER A 24 -54.07 -10.58 -11.58
C SER A 24 -52.97 -9.80 -12.32
N MET A 25 -52.36 -8.76 -11.73
CA MET A 25 -51.56 -7.77 -12.47
C MET A 25 -50.24 -7.37 -11.78
N ASP A 26 -49.47 -8.32 -11.27
CA ASP A 26 -48.04 -8.08 -11.01
C ASP A 26 -47.18 -9.33 -11.24
N GLY A 27 -46.59 -9.38 -12.43
CA GLY A 27 -45.53 -10.33 -12.76
C GLY A 27 -44.15 -9.77 -12.43
N SER A 28 -43.30 -10.61 -11.83
CA SER A 28 -41.84 -10.55 -11.97
C SER A 28 -41.13 -9.20 -11.81
N HIS A 29 -41.06 -8.64 -10.59
CA HIS A 29 -39.96 -7.72 -10.23
C HIS A 29 -39.43 -7.99 -8.81
N TYR A 30 -38.17 -8.45 -8.72
CA TYR A 30 -37.40 -8.45 -7.46
C TYR A 30 -36.85 -7.04 -7.20
N SER A 31 -37.70 -6.18 -6.65
CA SER A 31 -37.29 -4.84 -6.20
C SER A 31 -37.00 -4.86 -4.70
N PHE A 32 -35.72 -4.84 -4.32
CA PHE A 32 -35.30 -4.49 -2.95
C PHE A 32 -35.45 -2.97 -2.73
N SER A 33 -36.69 -2.49 -2.65
CA SER A 33 -37.00 -1.11 -2.33
C SER A 33 -36.73 -0.82 -0.84
N THR A 34 -35.53 -0.33 -0.55
CA THR A 34 -35.29 0.83 0.34
C THR A 34 -36.15 0.95 1.60
N GLY A 35 -36.18 -0.11 2.42
CA GLY A 35 -36.58 -0.01 3.83
C GLY A 35 -35.42 0.53 4.67
N ILE A 36 -35.51 1.78 5.12
CA ILE A 36 -34.51 2.42 5.99
C ILE A 36 -34.29 1.57 7.24
N LEU A 37 -33.08 1.04 7.41
CA LEU A 37 -32.65 0.45 8.68
C LEU A 37 -32.43 1.57 9.70
N PRO A 38 -32.94 1.45 10.94
CA PRO A 38 -32.61 2.41 11.98
C PRO A 38 -31.13 2.31 12.33
N SER A 39 -30.49 3.46 12.59
CA SER A 39 -29.11 3.52 13.07
C SER A 39 -28.95 2.76 14.40
N LEU A 40 -27.82 2.05 14.54
CA LEU A 40 -27.44 1.33 15.75
C LEU A 40 -27.57 2.23 16.99
N GLY A 41 -28.45 1.84 17.92
CA GLY A 41 -28.77 2.58 19.15
C GLY A 41 -30.25 2.95 19.31
N GLY A 42 -31.02 3.05 18.21
CA GLY A 42 -32.43 3.45 18.28
C GLY A 42 -33.39 2.32 18.69
N SER A 43 -33.83 2.28 19.95
CA SER A 43 -34.87 1.35 20.40
C SER A 43 -36.27 1.76 19.90
N SER A 44 -36.68 1.24 18.75
CA SER A 44 -38.04 1.42 18.23
C SER A 44 -39.03 0.50 18.93
N ALA A 45 -39.84 1.04 19.83
CA ALA A 45 -40.91 0.31 20.53
C ALA A 45 -42.09 -0.13 19.61
N ARG A 46 -42.01 0.12 18.29
CA ARG A 46 -42.96 -0.43 17.31
C ARG A 46 -42.63 -1.89 17.02
N ARG A 47 -43.27 -2.82 17.75
CA ARG A 47 -43.36 -4.22 17.31
C ARG A 47 -43.94 -4.26 15.90
N ILE A 48 -43.08 -4.49 14.91
CA ILE A 48 -43.49 -4.83 13.55
C ILE A 48 -44.22 -6.17 13.63
N LYS A 49 -45.55 -6.10 13.74
CA LYS A 49 -46.42 -7.27 13.57
C LYS A 49 -46.37 -7.66 12.09
N LEU A 50 -45.36 -8.47 11.74
CA LEU A 50 -45.34 -9.21 10.49
C LEU A 50 -46.72 -9.84 10.28
N LYS A 51 -47.30 -9.69 9.08
CA LYS A 51 -48.61 -10.29 8.74
C LYS A 51 -48.55 -11.79 9.13
N ARG A 52 -49.66 -12.34 9.63
CA ARG A 52 -49.74 -13.66 10.30
C ARG A 52 -49.27 -14.88 9.48
N PHE A 53 -48.89 -14.67 8.22
CA PHE A 53 -48.41 -15.67 7.26
C PHE A 53 -47.03 -15.32 6.64
N ILE A 54 -46.38 -14.22 7.04
CA ILE A 54 -44.98 -13.96 6.68
C ILE A 54 -44.11 -14.80 7.62
N ILE A 55 -43.66 -15.95 7.11
CA ILE A 55 -42.75 -16.87 7.80
C ILE A 55 -41.47 -16.11 8.17
N SER A 56 -41.18 -16.02 9.46
CA SER A 56 -39.96 -15.37 9.95
C SER A 56 -38.72 -16.14 9.47
N PRO A 57 -37.67 -15.48 8.94
CA PRO A 57 -36.40 -16.15 8.63
C PRO A 57 -35.70 -16.73 9.87
N TYR A 58 -36.18 -16.41 11.08
CA TYR A 58 -35.70 -16.94 12.36
C TYR A 58 -36.50 -18.15 12.88
N ASP A 59 -37.53 -18.63 12.18
CA ASP A 59 -38.30 -19.80 12.65
C ASP A 59 -37.48 -21.10 12.50
N ARG A 60 -37.33 -21.83 13.62
CA ARG A 60 -36.43 -22.99 13.77
C ARG A 60 -36.68 -24.09 12.73
N ARG A 61 -37.92 -24.20 12.22
CA ARG A 61 -38.33 -25.19 11.20
C ARG A 61 -37.82 -24.88 9.78
N TYR A 62 -37.43 -23.63 9.50
CA TYR A 62 -36.89 -23.22 8.20
C TYR A 62 -35.36 -23.04 8.21
N ARG A 63 -34.72 -23.22 9.38
CA ARG A 63 -33.27 -23.04 9.53
C ARG A 63 -32.47 -24.23 8.97
N LEU A 64 -32.88 -25.47 9.22
CA LEU A 64 -32.10 -26.66 8.85
C LEU A 64 -31.82 -26.80 7.33
N GLU A 65 -32.71 -26.30 6.46
CA GLU A 65 -32.50 -26.31 5.01
C GLU A 65 -31.55 -25.20 4.51
N LYS A 66 -31.29 -24.17 5.35
CA LYS A 66 -30.43 -23.01 5.03
C LYS A 66 -29.13 -22.99 5.83
N ASP A 67 -29.01 -23.83 6.86
CA ASP A 67 -27.85 -23.92 7.74
C ASP A 67 -26.75 -24.74 7.05
N LYS A 68 -25.60 -24.10 6.78
CA LYS A 68 -24.47 -24.70 6.04
C LYS A 68 -23.88 -25.94 6.73
N SER A 69 -24.18 -26.16 8.02
CA SER A 69 -23.73 -27.32 8.78
C SER A 69 -24.50 -28.61 8.47
N TYR A 70 -25.65 -28.54 7.79
CA TYR A 70 -26.48 -29.71 7.46
C TYR A 70 -26.52 -29.98 5.96
N ASN A 71 -26.51 -31.26 5.58
CA ASN A 71 -26.66 -31.65 4.18
C ASN A 71 -28.12 -31.49 3.73
N TYR A 72 -28.34 -30.53 2.82
CA TYR A 72 -29.62 -30.20 2.22
C TYR A 72 -30.41 -31.42 1.70
N PHE A 73 -29.73 -32.39 1.07
CA PHE A 73 -30.35 -33.61 0.54
C PHE A 73 -31.04 -34.39 1.66
N TRP A 74 -30.31 -34.65 2.75
CA TRP A 74 -30.82 -35.42 3.88
C TRP A 74 -31.93 -34.69 4.61
N VAL A 75 -31.79 -33.38 4.88
CA VAL A 75 -32.85 -32.58 5.53
C VAL A 75 -34.15 -32.62 4.71
N ARG A 76 -34.07 -32.45 3.38
CA ARG A 76 -35.24 -32.47 2.50
C ARG A 76 -35.87 -33.87 2.41
N CYS A 77 -35.07 -34.93 2.28
CA CYS A 77 -35.56 -36.31 2.30
C CYS A 77 -36.23 -36.68 3.62
N THR A 78 -35.61 -36.35 4.77
CA THR A 78 -36.19 -36.60 6.10
C THR A 78 -37.51 -35.86 6.27
N LYS A 79 -37.61 -34.60 5.84
CA LYS A 79 -38.87 -33.83 5.87
C LYS A 79 -39.98 -34.48 5.06
N LEU A 80 -39.70 -34.95 3.84
CA LEU A 80 -40.67 -35.67 3.00
C LEU A 80 -41.13 -36.97 3.67
N LEU A 81 -40.20 -37.74 4.23
CA LEU A 81 -40.48 -38.99 4.94
C LEU A 81 -41.30 -38.77 6.23
N CYS A 82 -41.04 -37.70 6.99
CA CYS A 82 -41.86 -37.35 8.15
C CYS A 82 -43.29 -36.97 7.74
N VAL A 83 -43.48 -36.25 6.63
CA VAL A 83 -44.82 -35.90 6.12
C VAL A 83 -45.59 -37.15 5.68
N THR A 84 -44.96 -38.10 4.98
CA THR A 84 -45.64 -39.33 4.56
C THR A 84 -45.97 -40.26 5.72
N LEU A 85 -45.06 -40.44 6.69
CA LEU A 85 -45.35 -41.22 7.90
C LEU A 85 -46.49 -40.61 8.73
N PHE A 86 -46.50 -39.28 8.89
CA PHE A 86 -47.60 -38.59 9.59
C PHE A 86 -48.94 -38.74 8.86
N TRP A 87 -48.94 -38.60 7.53
CA TRP A 87 -50.14 -38.80 6.71
C TRP A 87 -50.68 -40.24 6.82
N LEU A 88 -49.80 -41.25 6.73
CA LEU A 88 -50.15 -42.65 6.86
C LEU A 88 -50.73 -42.98 8.24
N HIS A 89 -50.08 -42.51 9.30
CA HIS A 89 -50.55 -42.71 10.68
C HIS A 89 -51.92 -42.04 10.91
N CYS A 90 -52.06 -40.77 10.51
CA CYS A 90 -53.31 -40.03 10.65
C CYS A 90 -54.46 -40.73 9.92
N SER A 91 -54.25 -41.10 8.66
CA SER A 91 -55.25 -41.78 7.83
C SER A 91 -55.64 -43.14 8.42
N GLY A 92 -54.67 -43.94 8.87
CA GLY A 92 -54.93 -45.24 9.53
C GLY A 92 -55.78 -45.10 10.80
N CYS A 93 -55.51 -44.09 11.63
CA CYS A 93 -56.35 -43.79 12.81
C CYS A 93 -57.78 -43.37 12.41
N PHE A 94 -57.94 -42.58 11.35
CA PHE A 94 -59.27 -42.20 10.84
C PHE A 94 -60.05 -43.39 10.27
N PHE A 95 -59.41 -44.28 9.51
CA PHE A 95 -60.03 -45.52 9.04
C PHE A 95 -60.50 -46.41 10.19
N TYR A 96 -59.67 -46.63 11.20
CA TYR A 96 -60.06 -47.39 12.40
C TYR A 96 -61.23 -46.74 13.17
N LEU A 97 -61.24 -45.41 13.28
CA LEU A 97 -62.34 -44.68 13.92
C LEU A 97 -63.66 -44.75 13.11
N LEU A 98 -63.58 -44.74 11.78
CA LEU A 98 -64.75 -44.89 10.91
C LEU A 98 -65.33 -46.30 11.00
N ALA A 99 -64.47 -47.33 10.89
CA ALA A 99 -64.86 -48.74 11.01
C ALA A 99 -65.50 -49.07 12.37
N SER A 100 -65.09 -48.41 13.46
CA SER A 100 -65.69 -48.60 14.78
C SER A 100 -67.02 -47.86 15.01
N ARG A 101 -67.48 -47.01 14.07
CA ARG A 101 -68.65 -46.13 14.29
C ARG A 101 -69.70 -46.09 13.17
N TYR A 102 -69.39 -46.44 11.93
CA TYR A 102 -70.31 -46.27 10.79
C TYR A 102 -70.19 -47.38 9.75
N VAL A 103 -71.29 -47.63 9.01
CA VAL A 103 -71.36 -48.67 7.96
C VAL A 103 -71.35 -48.04 6.56
N ASN A 104 -70.39 -48.48 5.74
CA ASN A 104 -70.23 -48.40 4.28
C ASN A 104 -70.28 -47.02 3.58
N THR A 105 -71.30 -46.17 3.78
CA THR A 105 -71.48 -44.98 2.93
C THR A 105 -70.54 -43.82 3.27
N ARG A 106 -70.25 -43.61 4.56
CA ARG A 106 -69.29 -42.57 5.00
C ARG A 106 -67.84 -42.96 4.75
N GLU A 107 -67.56 -44.26 4.78
CA GLU A 107 -66.27 -44.85 4.42
C GLU A 107 -65.97 -44.59 2.94
N MET A 108 -66.89 -44.93 2.03
CA MET A 108 -66.75 -44.66 0.60
C MET A 108 -66.49 -43.18 0.26
N ILE A 109 -67.11 -42.23 0.98
CA ILE A 109 -66.86 -40.79 0.79
C ILE A 109 -65.45 -40.40 1.30
N PHE A 110 -65.02 -40.97 2.43
CA PHE A 110 -63.68 -40.76 2.97
C PHE A 110 -62.60 -41.36 2.06
N ASP A 111 -62.83 -42.54 1.48
CA ASP A 111 -61.95 -43.17 0.50
C ASP A 111 -61.72 -42.30 -0.74
N ILE A 112 -62.79 -41.73 -1.30
CA ILE A 112 -62.69 -40.83 -2.46
C ILE A 112 -61.81 -39.61 -2.12
N PHE A 113 -61.97 -39.03 -0.94
CA PHE A 113 -61.15 -37.91 -0.47
C PHE A 113 -59.70 -38.33 -0.19
N PHE A 114 -59.49 -39.46 0.48
CA PHE A 114 -58.17 -40.02 0.76
C PHE A 114 -57.39 -40.33 -0.52
N MET A 115 -58.04 -40.93 -1.51
CA MET A 115 -57.46 -41.20 -2.84
C MET A 115 -57.07 -39.92 -3.57
N LEU A 116 -57.91 -38.87 -3.53
CA LEU A 116 -57.58 -37.57 -4.11
C LEU A 116 -56.38 -36.92 -3.41
N CYS A 117 -56.32 -36.98 -2.08
CA CYS A 117 -55.18 -36.47 -1.31
C CYS A 117 -53.91 -37.28 -1.54
N ASN A 118 -53.99 -38.60 -1.71
CA ASN A 118 -52.85 -39.45 -2.08
C ASN A 118 -52.30 -39.11 -3.46
N LEU A 119 -53.16 -38.79 -4.44
CA LEU A 119 -52.74 -38.32 -5.76
C LEU A 119 -51.97 -36.97 -5.66
N GLY A 120 -52.45 -36.05 -4.82
CA GLY A 120 -51.73 -34.82 -4.49
C GLY A 120 -50.38 -35.07 -3.81
N LEU A 121 -50.35 -35.92 -2.77
CA LEU A 121 -49.13 -36.22 -2.01
C LEU A 121 -48.07 -36.94 -2.87
N THR A 122 -48.48 -37.91 -3.69
CA THR A 122 -47.58 -38.64 -4.60
C THR A 122 -46.98 -37.74 -5.66
N SER A 123 -47.78 -36.89 -6.31
CA SER A 123 -47.25 -35.91 -7.27
C SER A 123 -46.29 -34.91 -6.62
N TYR A 124 -46.58 -34.45 -5.39
CA TYR A 124 -45.66 -33.61 -4.61
C TYR A 124 -44.34 -34.32 -4.27
N LEU A 125 -44.39 -35.59 -3.85
CA LEU A 125 -43.19 -36.40 -3.58
C LEU A 125 -42.34 -36.57 -4.84
N ILE A 126 -42.96 -36.94 -5.96
CA ILE A 126 -42.29 -37.10 -7.25
C ILE A 126 -41.60 -35.78 -7.63
N GLY A 127 -42.31 -34.66 -7.65
CA GLY A 127 -41.74 -33.36 -8.01
C GLY A 127 -40.55 -32.93 -7.13
N ASN A 128 -40.62 -33.20 -5.82
CA ASN A 128 -39.50 -32.92 -4.91
C ASN A 128 -38.29 -33.85 -5.15
N MET A 129 -38.53 -35.15 -5.37
CA MET A 129 -37.46 -36.10 -5.68
C MET A 129 -36.82 -35.83 -7.04
N THR A 130 -37.61 -35.49 -8.06
CA THR A 130 -37.10 -35.08 -9.38
C THR A 130 -36.21 -33.84 -9.27
N ASN A 131 -36.62 -32.79 -8.54
CA ASN A 131 -35.79 -31.61 -8.31
C ASN A 131 -34.46 -31.98 -7.61
N LEU A 132 -34.50 -32.90 -6.63
CA LEU A 132 -33.32 -33.34 -5.91
C LEU A 132 -32.34 -34.16 -6.78
N VAL A 133 -32.87 -35.08 -7.61
CA VAL A 133 -32.10 -35.86 -8.59
C VAL A 133 -31.51 -34.95 -9.67
N VAL A 134 -32.28 -34.01 -10.21
CA VAL A 134 -31.81 -33.03 -11.20
C VAL A 134 -30.68 -32.19 -10.63
N ASN A 135 -30.80 -31.67 -9.42
CA ASN A 135 -29.72 -30.90 -8.79
C ASN A 135 -28.45 -31.76 -8.59
N GLY A 136 -28.59 -32.99 -8.09
CA GLY A 136 -27.47 -33.92 -7.90
C GLY A 136 -26.76 -34.32 -9.20
N ALA A 137 -27.51 -34.53 -10.29
CA ALA A 137 -26.96 -34.92 -11.60
C ALA A 137 -26.56 -33.72 -12.49
N SER A 138 -27.02 -32.50 -12.18
CA SER A 138 -26.83 -31.31 -13.01
C SER A 138 -25.37 -31.06 -13.40
N ARG A 139 -24.43 -31.26 -12.47
CA ARG A 139 -22.99 -31.04 -12.67
C ARG A 139 -22.38 -32.04 -13.66
N THR A 140 -22.70 -33.32 -13.52
CA THR A 140 -22.16 -34.37 -14.40
C THR A 140 -22.87 -34.38 -15.76
N SER A 141 -24.13 -33.92 -15.85
CA SER A 141 -24.79 -33.62 -17.12
C SER A 141 -24.04 -32.50 -17.84
N LYS A 142 -23.94 -31.30 -17.24
CA LYS A 142 -23.28 -30.14 -17.85
C LYS A 142 -21.89 -30.46 -18.39
N TYR A 143 -21.10 -31.25 -17.64
CA TYR A 143 -19.79 -31.75 -18.11
C TYR A 143 -19.88 -32.63 -19.36
N ARG A 144 -20.79 -33.62 -19.38
CA ARG A 144 -21.00 -34.47 -20.56
C ARG A 144 -21.48 -33.63 -21.75
N ASP A 145 -22.35 -32.66 -21.51
CA ASP A 145 -22.89 -31.76 -22.52
C ASP A 145 -21.75 -30.90 -23.13
N THR A 146 -20.85 -30.33 -22.33
CA THR A 146 -19.69 -29.55 -22.84
C THR A 146 -18.67 -30.43 -23.57
N ILE A 147 -18.36 -31.62 -23.06
CA ILE A 147 -17.46 -32.58 -23.74
C ILE A 147 -18.07 -33.07 -25.05
N GLN A 148 -19.37 -33.34 -25.10
CA GLN A 148 -20.08 -33.72 -26.31
C GLN A 148 -20.10 -32.57 -27.33
N ALA A 149 -20.35 -31.34 -26.89
CA ALA A 149 -20.28 -30.15 -27.74
C ALA A 149 -18.88 -29.98 -28.36
N ALA A 150 -17.82 -30.00 -27.53
CA ALA A 150 -16.43 -29.89 -27.99
C ALA A 150 -16.02 -31.02 -28.95
N THR A 151 -16.42 -32.26 -28.65
CA THR A 151 -16.19 -33.42 -29.52
C THR A 151 -16.93 -33.27 -30.86
N SER A 152 -18.17 -32.77 -30.83
CA SER A 152 -18.95 -32.55 -32.05
C SER A 152 -18.37 -31.43 -32.93
N PHE A 153 -17.83 -30.38 -32.31
CA PHE A 153 -17.10 -29.30 -32.99
C PHE A 153 -15.82 -29.82 -33.65
N ALA A 154 -14.99 -30.57 -32.91
CA ALA A 154 -13.76 -31.15 -33.44
C ALA A 154 -14.03 -32.09 -34.63
N LYS A 155 -15.06 -32.94 -34.54
CA LYS A 155 -15.49 -33.82 -35.64
C LYS A 155 -16.04 -33.05 -36.84
N ARG A 156 -16.90 -32.04 -36.61
CA ARG A 156 -17.47 -31.19 -37.68
C ARG A 156 -16.38 -30.48 -38.48
N ASN A 157 -15.36 -29.97 -37.80
CA ASN A 157 -14.25 -29.23 -38.41
C ASN A 157 -13.07 -30.13 -38.82
N ARG A 158 -13.19 -31.46 -38.67
CA ARG A 158 -12.15 -32.45 -39.00
C ARG A 158 -10.77 -32.14 -38.38
N LEU A 159 -10.76 -31.73 -37.11
CA LEU A 159 -9.53 -31.39 -36.41
C LEU A 159 -8.60 -32.62 -36.25
N PRO A 160 -7.27 -32.44 -36.25
CA PRO A 160 -6.30 -33.49 -35.94
C PRO A 160 -6.55 -34.13 -34.56
N LEU A 161 -6.30 -35.43 -34.45
CA LEU A 161 -6.48 -36.18 -33.19
C LEU A 161 -5.70 -35.57 -32.01
N ARG A 162 -4.47 -35.09 -32.23
CA ARG A 162 -3.67 -34.42 -31.18
C ARG A 162 -4.36 -33.18 -30.59
N LEU A 163 -4.94 -32.33 -31.44
CA LEU A 163 -5.67 -31.14 -30.97
C LEU A 163 -6.99 -31.53 -30.28
N GLN A 164 -7.68 -32.57 -30.77
CA GLN A 164 -8.86 -33.11 -30.09
C GLN A 164 -8.51 -33.67 -28.70
N GLU A 165 -7.40 -34.40 -28.56
CA GLU A 165 -6.90 -34.90 -27.28
C GLU A 165 -6.52 -33.76 -26.33
N GLN A 166 -5.78 -32.74 -26.79
CA GLN A 166 -5.44 -31.56 -25.99
C GLN A 166 -6.71 -30.81 -25.51
N MET A 167 -7.67 -30.52 -26.41
CA MET A 167 -8.95 -29.89 -26.04
C MET A 167 -9.71 -30.70 -24.98
N LEU A 168 -9.80 -32.02 -25.14
CA LEU A 168 -10.52 -32.88 -24.21
C LEU A 168 -9.76 -33.05 -22.88
N ALA A 169 -8.43 -33.11 -22.89
CA ALA A 169 -7.60 -33.14 -21.69
C ALA A 169 -7.75 -31.85 -20.88
N HIS A 170 -7.71 -30.68 -21.53
CA HIS A 170 -7.94 -29.38 -20.90
C HIS A 170 -9.34 -29.28 -20.28
N LEU A 171 -10.40 -29.64 -21.03
CA LEU A 171 -11.78 -29.63 -20.51
C LEU A 171 -12.00 -30.64 -19.38
N SER A 172 -11.35 -31.82 -19.44
CA SER A 172 -11.42 -32.83 -18.39
C SER A 172 -10.66 -32.41 -17.12
N LEU A 173 -9.50 -31.76 -17.28
CA LEU A 173 -8.74 -31.21 -16.16
C LEU A 173 -9.51 -30.05 -15.53
N LYS A 174 -10.01 -29.12 -16.35
CA LYS A 174 -10.86 -28.02 -15.90
C LYS A 174 -12.05 -28.57 -15.14
N PHE A 175 -12.79 -29.55 -15.66
CA PHE A 175 -13.85 -30.19 -14.88
C PHE A 175 -13.37 -30.87 -13.59
N ARG A 176 -12.12 -31.34 -13.50
CA ARG A 176 -11.58 -31.96 -12.28
C ARG A 176 -11.20 -30.93 -11.23
N THR A 177 -10.47 -29.88 -11.57
CA THR A 177 -10.23 -28.73 -10.68
C THR A 177 -11.56 -28.10 -10.28
N ASP A 178 -12.48 -28.00 -11.23
CA ASP A 178 -13.82 -27.50 -11.03
C ASP A 178 -14.75 -28.52 -10.30
N SER A 179 -14.38 -29.80 -10.20
CA SER A 179 -15.12 -30.77 -9.39
C SER A 179 -14.89 -30.53 -7.89
N GLU A 180 -13.82 -29.80 -7.55
CA GLU A 180 -13.56 -29.19 -6.26
C GLU A 180 -13.88 -27.67 -6.25
N GLY A 181 -14.07 -27.05 -7.43
CA GLY A 181 -14.13 -25.58 -7.55
C GLY A 181 -14.77 -24.97 -8.82
N LEU A 182 -15.85 -25.51 -9.42
CA LEU A 182 -16.53 -24.89 -10.59
C LEU A 182 -17.14 -23.53 -10.24
N GLN A 183 -17.31 -23.30 -8.94
CA GLN A 183 -17.67 -22.03 -8.36
C GLN A 183 -16.47 -21.25 -7.86
N GLN A 184 -15.23 -21.74 -7.85
CA GLN A 184 -14.10 -20.97 -7.32
C GLN A 184 -13.90 -19.69 -8.11
N GLN A 185 -13.80 -19.70 -9.44
CA GLN A 185 -13.61 -18.44 -10.16
C GLN A 185 -14.82 -17.50 -10.06
N GLU A 186 -16.05 -17.96 -10.32
CA GLU A 186 -17.26 -17.13 -10.17
C GLU A 186 -17.48 -16.62 -8.73
N THR A 187 -17.19 -17.44 -7.71
CA THR A 187 -17.34 -17.05 -6.30
C THR A 187 -16.22 -16.12 -5.87
N PHE A 188 -14.97 -16.39 -6.24
CA PHE A 188 -13.81 -15.53 -6.00
C PHE A 188 -13.97 -14.18 -6.71
N ASP A 189 -14.57 -14.18 -7.90
CA ASP A 189 -14.98 -12.97 -8.61
C ASP A 189 -16.16 -12.24 -7.95
N SER A 190 -17.07 -12.96 -7.28
CA SER A 190 -18.10 -12.36 -6.41
C SER A 190 -17.60 -11.91 -5.03
N LEU A 191 -16.41 -12.37 -4.58
CA LEU A 191 -15.82 -11.91 -3.34
C LEU A 191 -15.31 -10.47 -3.49
N PRO A 192 -15.49 -9.61 -2.47
CA PRO A 192 -14.88 -8.28 -2.43
C PRO A 192 -13.37 -8.33 -2.66
N LYS A 193 -12.84 -7.36 -3.43
CA LYS A 193 -11.42 -7.32 -3.84
C LYS A 193 -10.44 -7.50 -2.67
N ALA A 194 -10.70 -6.89 -1.52
CA ALA A 194 -9.83 -7.01 -0.33
C ALA A 194 -9.68 -8.47 0.17
N ILE A 195 -10.76 -9.26 0.17
CA ILE A 195 -10.72 -10.67 0.59
C ILE A 195 -9.95 -11.50 -0.46
N ARG A 196 -10.18 -11.20 -1.74
CA ARG A 196 -9.48 -11.81 -2.89
C ARG A 196 -7.97 -11.61 -2.79
N SER A 197 -7.53 -10.35 -2.66
CA SER A 197 -6.13 -9.98 -2.42
C SER A 197 -5.54 -10.68 -1.21
N SER A 198 -6.26 -10.73 -0.08
CA SER A 198 -5.77 -11.41 1.13
C SER A 198 -5.56 -12.91 0.91
N ILE A 199 -6.43 -13.57 0.14
CA ILE A 199 -6.28 -14.99 -0.20
C ILE A 199 -5.08 -15.19 -1.13
N SER A 200 -4.97 -14.43 -2.23
CA SER A 200 -3.84 -14.56 -3.17
C SER A 200 -2.49 -14.34 -2.48
N ASN A 201 -2.39 -13.32 -1.62
CA ASN A 201 -1.17 -13.04 -0.87
C ASN A 201 -0.80 -14.19 0.08
N ASN A 202 -1.75 -14.74 0.84
CA ASN A 202 -1.48 -15.86 1.73
C ASN A 202 -1.08 -17.15 0.99
N LEU A 203 -1.48 -17.32 -0.28
CA LEU A 203 -1.15 -18.51 -1.08
C LEU A 203 0.15 -18.37 -1.87
N PHE A 204 0.47 -17.19 -2.39
CA PHE A 204 1.49 -17.04 -3.43
C PHE A 204 2.62 -16.05 -3.11
N TYR A 205 2.48 -15.18 -2.09
CA TYR A 205 3.48 -14.15 -1.79
C TYR A 205 4.90 -14.72 -1.61
N SER A 206 5.05 -15.77 -0.80
CA SER A 206 6.34 -16.43 -0.53
C SER A 206 6.96 -17.18 -1.70
N LEU A 207 6.23 -17.34 -2.81
CA LEU A 207 6.75 -17.84 -4.08
C LEU A 207 7.25 -16.68 -4.92
N VAL A 208 6.40 -15.66 -5.11
CA VAL A 208 6.68 -14.51 -5.99
C VAL A 208 7.86 -13.67 -5.46
N ASP A 209 7.99 -13.55 -4.13
CA ASP A 209 9.14 -12.96 -3.43
C ASP A 209 10.51 -13.57 -3.82
N LYS A 210 10.54 -14.86 -4.19
CA LYS A 210 11.77 -15.59 -4.51
C LYS A 210 12.16 -15.55 -5.99
N VAL A 211 11.22 -15.15 -6.85
CA VAL A 211 11.41 -15.07 -8.31
C VAL A 211 12.52 -14.07 -8.61
N TYR A 212 13.48 -14.45 -9.45
CA TYR A 212 14.65 -13.63 -9.77
C TYR A 212 14.28 -12.19 -10.19
N LEU A 213 13.22 -12.04 -10.98
CA LEU A 213 12.75 -10.77 -11.51
C LEU A 213 12.31 -9.79 -10.41
N PHE A 214 11.79 -10.30 -9.29
CA PHE A 214 11.19 -9.50 -8.22
C PHE A 214 12.07 -9.32 -6.97
N GLN A 215 13.33 -9.78 -7.03
CA GLN A 215 14.26 -9.61 -5.91
C GLN A 215 14.58 -8.13 -5.67
N GLY A 216 14.46 -7.69 -4.41
CA GLY A 216 14.77 -6.31 -3.99
C GLY A 216 13.67 -5.27 -4.21
N ILE A 217 12.47 -5.68 -4.64
CA ILE A 217 11.31 -4.80 -4.86
C ILE A 217 10.58 -4.45 -3.57
N SER A 218 9.86 -3.32 -3.55
CA SER A 218 8.97 -2.95 -2.45
C SER A 218 7.87 -3.99 -2.15
N ASN A 219 7.60 -4.21 -0.86
CA ASN A 219 6.52 -5.11 -0.43
C ASN A 219 5.14 -4.65 -0.96
N ASP A 220 4.96 -3.34 -1.19
CA ASP A 220 3.71 -2.77 -1.68
C ASP A 220 3.46 -3.13 -3.15
N LEU A 221 4.47 -3.01 -4.04
CA LEU A 221 4.35 -3.50 -5.41
C LEU A 221 4.13 -5.01 -5.44
N LEU A 222 4.89 -5.77 -4.63
CA LEU A 222 4.76 -7.23 -4.56
C LEU A 222 3.34 -7.65 -4.15
N PHE A 223 2.74 -7.00 -3.14
CA PHE A 223 1.37 -7.23 -2.71
C PHE A 223 0.33 -6.88 -3.79
N GLN A 224 0.56 -5.81 -4.56
CA GLN A 224 -0.29 -5.43 -5.70
C GLN A 224 -0.19 -6.44 -6.85
N LEU A 225 1.02 -6.86 -7.22
CA LEU A 225 1.27 -7.88 -8.25
C LEU A 225 0.59 -9.21 -7.90
N VAL A 226 0.83 -9.72 -6.69
CA VAL A 226 0.23 -10.98 -6.21
C VAL A 226 -1.30 -10.89 -6.12
N SER A 227 -1.87 -9.70 -5.89
CA SER A 227 -3.33 -9.49 -5.87
C SER A 227 -4.01 -9.67 -7.23
N GLU A 228 -3.33 -9.32 -8.34
CA GLU A 228 -3.90 -9.38 -9.69
C GLU A 228 -3.50 -10.67 -10.46
N MET A 229 -2.50 -11.41 -9.97
CA MET A 229 -2.11 -12.72 -10.52
C MET A 229 -3.25 -13.74 -10.43
N LYS A 230 -3.43 -14.53 -11.50
CA LYS A 230 -4.48 -15.55 -11.59
C LYS A 230 -3.86 -16.96 -11.65
N PRO A 231 -4.23 -17.88 -10.76
CA PRO A 231 -3.78 -19.27 -10.84
C PRO A 231 -4.53 -20.01 -11.96
N GLU A 232 -3.78 -20.67 -12.83
CA GLU A 232 -4.27 -21.53 -13.91
C GLU A 232 -3.63 -22.92 -13.78
N TYR A 233 -4.34 -23.96 -14.24
CA TYR A 233 -3.88 -25.35 -14.20
C TYR A 233 -3.79 -25.92 -15.61
N SER A 234 -2.57 -26.31 -16.01
CA SER A 234 -2.30 -26.84 -17.36
C SER A 234 -2.06 -28.37 -17.30
N PRO A 235 -2.76 -29.18 -18.10
CA PRO A 235 -2.52 -30.62 -18.19
C PRO A 235 -1.16 -30.90 -18.85
N PRO A 236 -0.60 -32.12 -18.71
CA PRO A 236 0.65 -32.49 -19.36
C PRO A 236 0.53 -32.49 -20.89
N LYS A 237 1.61 -32.10 -21.59
CA LYS A 237 1.69 -31.95 -23.06
C LYS A 237 0.75 -30.88 -23.63
N GLU A 238 0.40 -29.89 -22.81
CA GLU A 238 -0.23 -28.65 -23.29
C GLU A 238 0.86 -27.64 -23.63
N ASP A 239 0.71 -27.02 -24.79
CA ASP A 239 1.57 -25.95 -25.28
C ASP A 239 1.03 -24.63 -24.68
N VAL A 240 1.72 -24.08 -23.67
CA VAL A 240 1.30 -22.92 -22.84
C VAL A 240 1.61 -21.59 -23.51
N ILE A 241 2.76 -21.50 -24.18
CA ILE A 241 3.19 -20.35 -24.99
C ILE A 241 3.68 -20.91 -26.31
N LEU A 242 3.22 -20.36 -27.43
CA LEU A 242 3.69 -20.75 -28.76
C LEU A 242 4.89 -19.89 -29.22
N GLN A 243 5.83 -20.51 -29.91
CA GLN A 243 6.91 -19.76 -30.56
C GLN A 243 6.34 -18.77 -31.58
N ASN A 244 6.89 -17.55 -31.56
CA ASN A 244 6.45 -16.39 -32.34
C ASN A 244 5.06 -15.82 -31.99
N GLU A 245 4.46 -16.25 -30.88
CA GLU A 245 3.23 -15.64 -30.36
C GLU A 245 3.50 -14.23 -29.81
N ALA A 246 2.51 -13.34 -29.95
CA ALA A 246 2.59 -11.99 -29.43
C ALA A 246 2.53 -12.00 -27.88
N PRO A 247 3.34 -11.20 -27.18
CA PRO A 247 3.49 -11.30 -25.73
C PRO A 247 2.33 -10.65 -24.97
N THR A 248 1.32 -11.46 -24.65
CA THR A 248 0.12 -11.08 -23.89
C THR A 248 0.31 -11.16 -22.38
N ASP A 249 0.90 -12.25 -21.89
CA ASP A 249 1.01 -12.60 -20.48
C ASP A 249 2.37 -13.28 -20.21
N PHE A 250 2.79 -13.29 -18.95
CA PHE A 250 3.88 -14.17 -18.46
C PHE A 250 3.37 -15.04 -17.32
N TYR A 251 4.09 -16.15 -17.08
CA TYR A 251 3.68 -17.20 -16.16
C TYR A 251 4.78 -17.51 -15.14
N ILE A 252 4.40 -17.70 -13.87
CA ILE A 252 5.28 -18.17 -12.79
C ILE A 252 4.90 -19.60 -12.45
N LEU A 253 5.86 -20.53 -12.42
CA LEU A 253 5.60 -21.93 -12.14
C LEU A 253 5.46 -22.17 -10.63
N VAL A 254 4.26 -22.53 -10.16
CA VAL A 254 3.98 -22.81 -8.74
C VAL A 254 4.31 -24.26 -8.39
N THR A 255 3.80 -25.19 -9.20
CA THR A 255 4.08 -26.63 -9.07
C THR A 255 4.07 -27.28 -10.45
N GLY A 256 4.78 -28.41 -10.59
CA GLY A 256 4.88 -29.15 -11.84
C GLY A 256 6.27 -29.04 -12.46
N ALA A 257 6.33 -29.17 -13.79
CA ALA A 257 7.56 -29.07 -14.56
C ALA A 257 7.23 -28.68 -16.01
N VAL A 258 7.93 -27.65 -16.48
CA VAL A 258 7.73 -27.05 -17.81
C VAL A 258 9.02 -27.22 -18.61
N VAL A 259 8.91 -27.56 -19.89
CA VAL A 259 10.04 -27.90 -20.75
C VAL A 259 10.37 -26.74 -21.67
N VAL A 260 11.07 -25.79 -21.09
CA VAL A 260 12.11 -25.00 -21.75
C VAL A 260 13.27 -24.97 -20.75
N GLY A 261 14.42 -25.54 -21.08
CA GLY A 261 15.57 -25.60 -20.17
C GLY A 261 15.36 -26.35 -18.83
N GLU A 262 14.34 -27.19 -18.69
CA GLU A 262 13.92 -27.84 -17.43
C GLU A 262 13.58 -26.87 -16.27
N ALA A 263 12.66 -25.92 -16.53
CA ALA A 263 12.10 -25.03 -15.51
C ALA A 263 11.39 -25.77 -14.35
N LYS A 264 11.64 -25.28 -13.12
CA LYS A 264 11.19 -25.77 -11.82
C LYS A 264 10.27 -24.77 -11.12
N ALA A 265 9.66 -25.18 -10.02
CA ALA A 265 8.82 -24.29 -9.20
C ALA A 265 9.62 -23.09 -8.69
N GLY A 266 9.11 -21.87 -8.95
CA GLY A 266 9.79 -20.59 -8.73
C GLY A 266 10.32 -19.95 -10.01
N ASP A 267 10.49 -20.71 -11.09
CA ASP A 267 10.97 -20.18 -12.37
C ASP A 267 9.83 -19.49 -13.14
N LEU A 268 10.21 -18.59 -14.04
CA LEU A 268 9.32 -17.69 -14.76
C LEU A 268 9.44 -17.93 -16.27
N CYS A 269 8.35 -17.70 -17.01
CA CYS A 269 8.27 -17.94 -18.45
C CYS A 269 7.48 -16.84 -19.16
N GLY A 270 8.08 -16.25 -20.20
CA GLY A 270 7.44 -15.31 -21.12
C GLY A 270 7.72 -13.83 -20.84
N GLU A 271 8.48 -13.53 -19.79
CA GLU A 271 8.89 -12.19 -19.37
C GLU A 271 9.67 -11.42 -20.43
N ILE A 272 10.53 -12.08 -21.21
CA ILE A 272 11.31 -11.42 -22.27
C ILE A 272 10.36 -10.83 -23.31
N GLY A 273 9.31 -11.57 -23.67
CA GLY A 273 8.27 -11.06 -24.53
C GLY A 273 7.49 -9.91 -23.89
N VAL A 274 7.05 -10.06 -22.64
CA VAL A 274 6.24 -9.04 -21.95
C VAL A 274 7.04 -7.76 -21.68
N LEU A 275 8.31 -7.83 -21.28
CA LEU A 275 9.12 -6.66 -21.00
C LEU A 275 9.63 -6.01 -22.29
N CYS A 276 10.17 -6.79 -23.23
CA CYS A 276 10.82 -6.25 -24.45
C CYS A 276 9.87 -6.09 -25.65
N TYR A 277 8.57 -6.40 -25.50
CA TYR A 277 7.57 -6.43 -26.58
C TYR A 277 8.01 -7.25 -27.80
N LYS A 278 8.56 -8.44 -27.54
CA LYS A 278 9.04 -9.37 -28.58
C LYS A 278 8.15 -10.61 -28.70
N PRO A 279 8.05 -11.18 -29.92
CA PRO A 279 7.51 -12.52 -30.10
C PRO A 279 8.29 -13.54 -29.28
N GLN A 280 7.60 -14.53 -28.73
CA GLN A 280 8.19 -15.51 -27.82
C GLN A 280 9.18 -16.43 -28.55
N LEU A 281 10.39 -16.55 -28.02
CA LEU A 281 11.54 -17.18 -28.70
C LEU A 281 11.43 -18.70 -28.84
N PHE A 282 10.71 -19.33 -27.92
CA PHE A 282 10.57 -20.78 -27.77
C PHE A 282 9.11 -21.16 -27.48
N THR A 283 8.73 -22.37 -27.85
CA THR A 283 7.45 -22.96 -27.41
C THR A 283 7.62 -23.52 -26.01
N VAL A 284 6.71 -23.16 -25.11
CA VAL A 284 6.68 -23.62 -23.71
C VAL A 284 5.62 -24.70 -23.57
N TRP A 285 6.00 -25.94 -23.24
CA TRP A 285 5.03 -27.02 -22.97
C TRP A 285 5.24 -27.72 -21.63
N THR A 286 4.16 -28.24 -21.07
CA THR A 286 4.15 -28.94 -19.78
C THR A 286 4.63 -30.40 -19.88
N LYS A 287 5.46 -30.87 -18.94
CA LYS A 287 5.84 -32.31 -18.82
C LYS A 287 4.86 -33.10 -17.95
N ARG A 288 4.25 -32.41 -16.99
CA ARG A 288 3.34 -32.92 -15.95
C ARG A 288 2.19 -31.93 -15.77
N LEU A 289 1.14 -32.33 -15.04
CA LEU A 289 0.17 -31.37 -14.51
C LEU A 289 0.94 -30.26 -13.77
N SER A 290 0.74 -29.01 -14.19
CA SER A 290 1.45 -27.86 -13.65
C SER A 290 0.46 -26.77 -13.25
N GLN A 291 0.75 -26.07 -12.16
CA GLN A 291 0.03 -24.89 -11.72
C GLN A 291 0.88 -23.66 -12.05
N LEU A 292 0.29 -22.71 -12.76
CA LEU A 292 0.92 -21.49 -13.23
C LEU A 292 0.21 -20.28 -12.61
N LEU A 293 0.95 -19.23 -12.26
CA LEU A 293 0.38 -17.91 -11.98
C LEU A 293 0.56 -17.05 -13.22
N ARG A 294 -0.54 -16.68 -13.85
CA ARG A 294 -0.57 -15.79 -15.01
C ARG A 294 -0.68 -14.33 -14.56
N LEU A 295 0.14 -13.46 -15.14
CA LEU A 295 -0.03 -12.02 -15.06
C LEU A 295 -0.05 -11.39 -16.46
N ASN A 296 -1.02 -10.50 -16.68
CA ASN A 296 -1.19 -9.85 -17.98
C ASN A 296 -0.27 -8.63 -18.14
N ARG A 297 0.23 -8.43 -19.37
CA ARG A 297 1.05 -7.28 -19.79
C ARG A 297 0.47 -5.95 -19.27
N ALA A 298 -0.79 -5.66 -19.59
CA ALA A 298 -1.41 -4.38 -19.26
C ALA A 298 -1.56 -4.19 -17.74
N THR A 299 -1.97 -5.23 -17.01
CA THR A 299 -2.04 -5.17 -15.53
C THR A 299 -0.66 -4.96 -14.91
N PHE A 300 0.37 -5.63 -15.42
CA PHE A 300 1.74 -5.49 -14.94
C PHE A 300 2.27 -4.07 -15.14
N PHE A 301 2.19 -3.52 -16.36
CA PHE A 301 2.67 -2.16 -16.61
C PHE A 301 1.87 -1.09 -15.83
N ASN A 302 0.55 -1.24 -15.68
CA ASN A 302 -0.25 -0.33 -14.85
C ASN A 302 0.18 -0.34 -13.37
N ILE A 303 0.53 -1.52 -12.83
CA ILE A 303 1.01 -1.67 -11.45
C ILE A 303 2.41 -1.06 -11.29
N VAL A 304 3.33 -1.34 -12.21
CA VAL A 304 4.69 -0.77 -12.21
C VAL A 304 4.69 0.75 -12.45
N GLN A 305 3.77 1.29 -13.25
CA GLN A 305 3.64 2.73 -13.46
C GLN A 305 3.31 3.49 -12.17
N SER A 306 2.65 2.85 -11.21
CA SER A 306 2.42 3.46 -9.88
C SER A 306 3.66 3.45 -8.98
N ASN A 307 4.69 2.65 -9.27
CA ASN A 307 5.94 2.55 -8.51
C ASN A 307 7.15 2.49 -9.46
N VAL A 308 7.42 3.59 -10.17
CA VAL A 308 8.47 3.69 -11.21
C VAL A 308 9.85 3.25 -10.70
N GLY A 309 10.18 3.52 -9.44
CA GLY A 309 11.43 3.09 -8.81
C GLY A 309 11.66 1.57 -8.87
N ASP A 310 10.67 0.77 -8.49
CA ASP A 310 10.74 -0.69 -8.56
C ASP A 310 10.83 -1.21 -10.00
N GLY A 311 10.23 -0.50 -10.97
CA GLY A 311 10.36 -0.80 -12.40
C GLY A 311 11.82 -0.83 -12.87
N THR A 312 12.66 0.03 -12.30
CA THR A 312 14.10 0.05 -12.59
C THR A 312 14.84 -1.18 -12.02
N ILE A 313 14.39 -1.68 -10.86
CA ILE A 313 14.92 -2.89 -10.22
C ILE A 313 14.58 -4.13 -11.06
N ILE A 314 13.32 -4.24 -11.49
CA ILE A 314 12.85 -5.31 -12.41
C ILE A 314 13.73 -5.37 -13.67
N MET A 315 14.02 -4.22 -14.29
CA MET A 315 14.83 -4.17 -15.50
C MET A 315 16.29 -4.54 -15.24
N ASN A 316 16.88 -4.09 -14.13
CA ASN A 316 18.22 -4.51 -13.72
C ASN A 316 18.30 -6.03 -13.46
N ASN A 317 17.31 -6.60 -12.77
CA ASN A 317 17.23 -8.04 -12.51
C ASN A 317 17.15 -8.85 -13.81
N LEU A 318 16.34 -8.41 -14.78
CA LEU A 318 16.28 -9.01 -16.11
C LEU A 318 17.64 -8.95 -16.81
N LEU A 319 18.26 -7.77 -16.88
CA LEU A 319 19.52 -7.57 -17.60
C LEU A 319 20.68 -8.33 -16.95
N GLN A 320 20.70 -8.46 -15.62
CA GLN A 320 21.67 -9.25 -14.90
C GLN A 320 21.48 -10.75 -15.20
N HIS A 321 20.25 -11.26 -15.11
CA HIS A 321 19.92 -12.63 -15.47
C HIS A 321 20.30 -12.97 -16.93
N LEU A 322 20.06 -12.05 -17.88
CA LEU A 322 20.48 -12.20 -19.27
C LEU A 322 22.01 -12.17 -19.48
N LYS A 323 22.78 -11.59 -18.56
CA LYS A 323 24.26 -11.60 -18.58
C LYS A 323 24.83 -12.88 -17.95
N ASP A 324 24.17 -13.40 -16.93
CA ASP A 324 24.58 -14.61 -16.23
C ASP A 324 24.27 -15.88 -17.05
N LEU A 325 23.29 -15.82 -17.97
CA LEU A 325 22.99 -16.84 -18.96
C LEU A 325 24.01 -16.86 -20.10
N ASN A 326 24.95 -17.80 -20.06
CA ASN A 326 25.98 -18.05 -21.09
C ASN A 326 25.44 -18.62 -22.43
N ASP A 327 24.18 -18.38 -22.79
CA ASP A 327 23.55 -18.88 -24.01
C ASP A 327 23.67 -17.88 -25.17
N PRO A 328 24.12 -18.29 -26.38
CA PRO A 328 24.36 -17.36 -27.49
C PRO A 328 23.09 -16.65 -27.98
N ILE A 329 21.93 -17.30 -27.87
CA ILE A 329 20.62 -16.70 -28.18
C ILE A 329 20.29 -15.61 -27.14
N MET A 330 20.59 -15.86 -25.86
CA MET A 330 20.31 -14.93 -24.77
C MET A 330 21.24 -13.72 -24.81
N SER A 331 22.50 -13.89 -25.20
CA SER A 331 23.42 -12.78 -25.49
C SER A 331 22.92 -11.88 -26.63
N GLN A 332 22.34 -12.46 -27.69
CA GLN A 332 21.72 -11.67 -28.77
C GLN A 332 20.48 -10.89 -28.25
N VAL A 333 19.66 -11.54 -27.41
CA VAL A 333 18.49 -10.91 -26.78
C VAL A 333 18.90 -9.77 -25.84
N LEU A 334 19.98 -9.93 -25.07
CA LEU A 334 20.57 -8.90 -24.22
C LEU A 334 20.96 -7.68 -25.03
N VAL A 335 21.84 -7.85 -26.03
CA VAL A 335 22.32 -6.74 -26.89
C VAL A 335 21.15 -6.04 -27.56
N GLU A 336 20.16 -6.77 -28.08
CA GLU A 336 18.99 -6.15 -28.71
C GLU A 336 18.09 -5.45 -27.68
N THR A 337 17.96 -5.98 -26.46
CA THR A 337 17.19 -5.34 -25.36
C THR A 337 17.86 -4.04 -24.90
N GLU A 338 19.19 -4.03 -24.75
CA GLU A 338 19.95 -2.81 -24.47
C GLU A 338 19.81 -1.78 -25.60
N ASN A 339 19.82 -2.20 -26.86
CA ASN A 339 19.51 -1.33 -28.00
C ASN A 339 18.06 -0.81 -28.02
N MET A 340 17.09 -1.56 -27.48
CA MET A 340 15.68 -1.10 -27.37
C MET A 340 15.49 -0.13 -26.21
N LEU A 341 16.20 -0.34 -25.10
CA LEU A 341 16.30 0.58 -23.96
C LEU A 341 16.94 1.91 -24.40
N ALA A 342 18.13 1.90 -25.00
CA ALA A 342 18.81 3.10 -25.51
C ALA A 342 17.97 3.92 -26.51
N ARG A 343 17.02 3.27 -27.20
CA ARG A 343 16.08 3.93 -28.15
C ARG A 343 14.76 4.35 -27.52
N GLY A 344 14.55 4.13 -26.21
CA GLY A 344 13.31 4.41 -25.49
C GLY A 344 12.08 3.72 -26.08
N ARG A 345 12.23 2.51 -26.64
CA ARG A 345 11.14 1.74 -27.27
C ARG A 345 10.49 0.72 -26.32
N MET A 346 10.67 0.91 -25.02
CA MET A 346 10.17 0.02 -23.98
C MET A 346 8.97 0.68 -23.31
N ASP A 347 7.86 -0.03 -23.16
CA ASP A 347 6.65 0.47 -22.47
C ASP A 347 6.84 0.54 -20.93
N LEU A 348 8.02 0.18 -20.42
CA LEU A 348 8.33 0.21 -19.00
C LEU A 348 8.63 1.67 -18.59
N PRO A 349 7.92 2.23 -17.60
CA PRO A 349 8.29 3.53 -17.05
C PRO A 349 9.61 3.36 -16.31
N LEU A 350 10.62 4.11 -16.76
CA LEU A 350 11.97 4.14 -16.20
C LEU A 350 12.24 5.55 -15.67
N SER A 351 12.93 5.65 -14.52
CA SER A 351 13.35 6.95 -14.00
C SER A 351 14.54 7.50 -14.76
N LEU A 352 14.69 8.83 -14.80
CA LEU A 352 15.89 9.48 -15.32
C LEU A 352 17.16 9.02 -14.56
N CYS A 353 17.05 8.79 -13.24
CA CYS A 353 18.13 8.24 -12.42
C CYS A 353 18.63 6.88 -12.91
N PHE A 354 17.76 6.01 -13.46
CA PHE A 354 18.19 4.73 -14.04
C PHE A 354 19.10 4.90 -15.26
N ALA A 355 18.77 5.83 -16.16
CA ALA A 355 19.60 6.12 -17.32
C ALA A 355 20.98 6.66 -16.88
N ALA A 356 20.99 7.61 -15.93
CA ALA A 356 22.21 8.16 -15.34
C ALA A 356 23.05 7.11 -14.57
N LEU A 357 22.43 6.16 -13.86
CA LEU A 357 23.14 5.07 -13.18
C LEU A 357 23.89 4.15 -14.15
N ARG A 358 23.35 3.96 -15.35
CA ARG A 358 23.96 3.15 -16.42
C ARG A 358 24.94 3.93 -17.29
N GLY A 359 24.90 5.26 -17.26
CA GLY A 359 25.64 6.13 -18.18
C GLY A 359 25.10 6.09 -19.62
N ASP A 360 23.82 5.73 -19.81
CA ASP A 360 23.17 5.62 -21.12
C ASP A 360 22.61 7.00 -21.53
N ASP A 361 23.42 7.75 -22.26
CA ASP A 361 23.12 9.10 -22.74
C ASP A 361 22.00 9.12 -23.78
N MET A 362 21.87 8.08 -24.61
CA MET A 362 20.79 7.92 -25.57
C MET A 362 19.43 7.72 -24.88
N LEU A 363 19.34 6.81 -23.90
CA LEU A 363 18.13 6.62 -23.10
C LEU A 363 17.78 7.90 -22.34
N LEU A 364 18.77 8.55 -21.72
CA LEU A 364 18.56 9.79 -20.97
C LEU A 364 18.01 10.91 -21.86
N GLN A 365 18.61 11.13 -23.05
CA GLN A 365 18.12 12.12 -24.00
C GLN A 365 16.68 11.82 -24.45
N GLN A 366 16.32 10.55 -24.62
CA GLN A 366 14.98 10.16 -25.05
C GLN A 366 13.92 10.34 -23.94
N LEU A 367 14.26 10.07 -22.68
CA LEU A 367 13.41 10.36 -21.52
C LEU A 367 13.22 11.88 -21.34
N LEU A 368 14.28 12.67 -21.44
CA LEU A 368 14.20 14.13 -21.39
C LEU A 368 13.32 14.71 -22.51
N LYS A 369 13.39 14.15 -23.73
CA LYS A 369 12.49 14.50 -24.85
C LYS A 369 11.01 14.14 -24.61
N GLN A 370 10.71 13.21 -23.71
CA GLN A 370 9.34 12.91 -23.30
C GLN A 370 8.80 13.91 -22.27
N GLY A 371 9.63 14.84 -21.78
CA GLY A 371 9.22 15.88 -20.83
C GLY A 371 9.26 15.44 -19.37
N LEU A 372 10.11 14.48 -19.00
CA LEU A 372 10.44 14.22 -17.59
C LEU A 372 11.32 15.36 -17.06
N ASP A 373 11.03 15.82 -15.84
CA ASP A 373 11.72 16.96 -15.23
C ASP A 373 13.15 16.57 -14.77
N PRO A 374 14.24 17.23 -15.25
CA PRO A 374 15.62 16.89 -14.88
C PRO A 374 15.93 17.03 -13.38
N ASN A 375 15.09 17.79 -12.67
CA ASN A 375 15.22 18.13 -11.26
C ASN A 375 14.32 17.26 -10.35
N GLU A 376 13.74 16.18 -10.85
CA GLU A 376 13.07 15.18 -10.01
C GLU A 376 14.02 14.66 -8.91
N LEU A 377 13.47 14.54 -7.70
CA LEU A 377 14.18 14.09 -6.51
C LEU A 377 13.80 12.63 -6.21
N ASP A 378 14.80 11.77 -6.08
CA ASP A 378 14.63 10.40 -5.59
C ASP A 378 14.24 10.38 -4.10
N SER A 379 13.89 9.21 -3.58
CA SER A 379 13.61 8.93 -2.15
C SER A 379 14.67 9.47 -1.17
N ASN A 380 15.92 9.60 -1.62
CA ASN A 380 17.05 10.15 -0.86
C ASN A 380 17.28 11.65 -1.11
N GLY A 381 16.33 12.37 -1.72
CA GLY A 381 16.46 13.78 -2.08
C GLY A 381 17.44 14.06 -3.22
N ARG A 382 17.96 13.03 -3.91
CA ARG A 382 18.98 13.19 -4.95
C ARG A 382 18.36 13.49 -6.30
N THR A 383 18.84 14.53 -6.97
CA THR A 383 18.55 14.76 -8.40
C THR A 383 19.33 13.79 -9.28
N VAL A 384 18.84 13.59 -10.51
CA VAL A 384 19.52 12.82 -11.58
C VAL A 384 20.97 13.27 -11.78
N LEU A 385 21.24 14.58 -11.62
CA LEU A 385 22.56 15.18 -11.77
C LEU A 385 23.55 14.70 -10.70
N HIS A 386 23.12 14.45 -9.45
CA HIS A 386 23.96 13.82 -8.42
C HIS A 386 24.39 12.41 -8.86
N THR A 387 23.47 11.65 -9.45
CA THR A 387 23.71 10.28 -9.90
C THR A 387 24.67 10.23 -11.10
N ALA A 388 24.49 11.11 -12.08
CA ALA A 388 25.40 11.24 -13.22
C ALA A 388 26.80 11.72 -12.77
N ALA A 389 26.86 12.65 -11.82
CA ALA A 389 28.10 13.13 -11.22
C ALA A 389 28.86 12.04 -10.46
N ALA A 390 28.17 11.21 -9.67
CA ALA A 390 28.78 10.08 -8.97
C ALA A 390 29.41 9.05 -9.92
N LYS A 391 28.78 8.83 -11.08
CA LYS A 391 29.25 7.90 -12.11
C LYS A 391 30.34 8.46 -13.01
N GLY A 392 30.53 9.78 -13.05
CA GLY A 392 31.49 10.42 -13.95
C GLY A 392 31.00 10.48 -15.41
N SER A 393 29.70 10.38 -15.66
CA SER A 393 29.14 10.29 -17.01
C SER A 393 29.00 11.66 -17.67
N GLU A 394 30.09 12.15 -18.28
CA GLU A 394 30.20 13.46 -18.96
C GLU A 394 29.00 13.78 -19.86
N ASN A 395 28.68 12.91 -20.83
CA ASN A 395 27.56 13.11 -21.75
C ASN A 395 26.22 13.25 -21.03
N CYS A 396 26.00 12.47 -19.96
CA CYS A 396 24.76 12.53 -19.16
C CYS A 396 24.66 13.86 -18.40
N VAL A 397 25.77 14.34 -17.82
CA VAL A 397 25.84 15.64 -17.14
C VAL A 397 25.58 16.78 -18.13
N HIS A 398 26.21 16.75 -19.32
CA HIS A 398 25.99 17.73 -20.37
C HIS A 398 24.52 17.80 -20.80
N LEU A 399 23.91 16.65 -21.12
CA LEU A 399 22.49 16.56 -21.50
C LEU A 399 21.55 17.07 -20.39
N LEU A 400 21.83 16.78 -19.12
CA LEU A 400 20.98 17.28 -18.02
C LEU A 400 21.06 18.80 -17.89
N LEU A 401 22.25 19.38 -18.04
CA LEU A 401 22.45 20.84 -17.98
C LEU A 401 21.81 21.54 -19.19
N GLU A 402 21.90 20.97 -20.40
CA GLU A 402 21.20 21.48 -21.60
C GLU A 402 19.67 21.54 -21.43
N TYR A 403 19.08 20.58 -20.70
CA TYR A 403 17.64 20.54 -20.42
C TYR A 403 17.24 21.31 -19.14
N GLY A 404 18.18 22.03 -18.49
CA GLY A 404 17.88 22.92 -17.37
C GLY A 404 17.90 22.26 -15.98
N ALA A 405 18.69 21.21 -15.77
CA ALA A 405 19.00 20.73 -14.42
C ALA A 405 19.76 21.81 -13.62
N ASP A 406 19.37 22.06 -12.37
CA ASP A 406 20.07 23.00 -11.50
C ASP A 406 21.30 22.31 -10.85
N PRO A 407 22.54 22.80 -11.11
CA PRO A 407 23.75 22.23 -10.54
C PRO A 407 23.93 22.50 -9.04
N ASN A 408 23.06 23.29 -8.41
CA ASN A 408 23.13 23.67 -6.99
C ASN A 408 22.03 23.03 -6.13
N ASN A 409 21.14 22.21 -6.71
CA ASN A 409 20.18 21.42 -5.94
C ASN A 409 20.91 20.53 -4.92
N ARG A 410 20.35 20.39 -3.71
CA ARG A 410 20.95 19.63 -2.60
C ARG A 410 20.24 18.30 -2.37
N ASP A 411 21.00 17.27 -1.98
CA ASP A 411 20.43 16.03 -1.47
C ASP A 411 20.10 16.09 0.04
N SER A 412 19.53 15.00 0.58
CA SER A 412 19.15 14.92 2.01
C SER A 412 20.33 15.01 2.99
N ASP A 413 21.56 14.81 2.51
CA ASP A 413 22.80 14.94 3.28
C ASP A 413 23.43 16.34 3.11
N GLU A 414 22.69 17.28 2.50
CA GLU A 414 23.10 18.63 2.07
C GLU A 414 24.23 18.69 1.02
N ASN A 415 24.54 17.57 0.36
CA ASN A 415 25.55 17.54 -0.69
C ASN A 415 25.07 18.23 -1.97
N VAL A 416 26.01 18.75 -2.76
CA VAL A 416 25.80 19.36 -4.07
C VAL A 416 26.37 18.43 -5.16
N PRO A 417 25.82 18.34 -6.39
CA PRO A 417 26.35 17.49 -7.46
C PRO A 417 27.85 17.66 -7.72
N LEU A 418 28.36 18.90 -7.62
CA LEU A 418 29.78 19.22 -7.72
C LEU A 418 30.64 18.50 -6.66
N TRP A 419 30.17 18.45 -5.42
CA TRP A 419 30.86 17.72 -4.34
C TRP A 419 30.88 16.21 -4.61
N VAL A 420 29.79 15.66 -5.13
CA VAL A 420 29.71 14.24 -5.52
C VAL A 420 30.67 13.91 -6.67
N ALA A 421 30.83 14.80 -7.65
CA ALA A 421 31.84 14.66 -8.71
C ALA A 421 33.28 14.72 -8.17
N MET A 422 33.54 15.61 -7.20
CA MET A 422 34.84 15.71 -6.53
C MET A 422 35.20 14.45 -5.74
N LEU A 423 34.25 13.89 -4.97
CA LEU A 423 34.42 12.60 -4.28
C LEU A 423 34.72 11.45 -5.24
N GLY A 424 34.11 11.45 -6.43
CA GLY A 424 34.40 10.47 -7.49
C GLY A 424 35.73 10.69 -8.22
N GLY A 425 36.35 11.86 -8.08
CA GLY A 425 37.58 12.24 -8.79
C GLY A 425 37.39 12.58 -10.28
N HIS A 426 36.16 12.91 -10.70
CA HIS A 426 35.79 13.06 -12.11
C HIS A 426 36.07 14.47 -12.64
N GLU A 427 37.35 14.80 -12.89
CA GLU A 427 37.80 16.13 -13.36
C GLU A 427 36.98 16.73 -14.53
N PRO A 428 36.60 15.98 -15.60
CA PRO A 428 35.83 16.55 -16.70
C PRO A 428 34.41 16.99 -16.29
N VAL A 429 33.77 16.22 -15.41
CA VAL A 429 32.45 16.54 -14.85
C VAL A 429 32.52 17.74 -13.92
N ILE A 430 33.59 17.87 -13.13
CA ILE A 430 33.84 19.04 -12.27
C ILE A 430 33.90 20.30 -13.13
N ASN A 431 34.68 20.29 -14.23
CA ASN A 431 34.79 21.43 -15.14
C ASN A 431 33.42 21.79 -15.77
N LEU A 432 32.69 20.81 -16.30
CA LEU A 432 31.35 21.03 -16.90
C LEU A 432 30.34 21.64 -15.92
N LEU A 433 30.34 21.19 -14.66
CA LEU A 433 29.46 21.74 -13.62
C LEU A 433 29.82 23.20 -13.27
N LEU A 434 31.11 23.54 -13.22
CA LEU A 434 31.59 24.89 -12.94
C LEU A 434 31.28 25.86 -14.08
N GLU A 435 31.46 25.44 -15.33
CA GLU A 435 31.10 26.21 -16.53
C GLU A 435 29.60 26.56 -16.55
N ASN A 436 28.76 25.66 -16.01
CA ASN A 436 27.32 25.86 -15.89
C ASN A 436 26.89 26.48 -14.53
N GLY A 437 27.82 27.01 -13.75
CA GLY A 437 27.52 27.84 -12.58
C GLY A 437 27.29 27.10 -11.26
N ALA A 438 27.78 25.86 -11.12
CA ALA A 438 27.84 25.18 -9.82
C ALA A 438 28.71 25.95 -8.81
N LYS A 439 28.26 26.05 -7.55
CA LYS A 439 28.97 26.77 -6.48
C LYS A 439 29.04 25.96 -5.19
N LEU A 440 30.24 25.89 -4.62
CA LEU A 440 30.45 25.47 -3.23
C LEU A 440 29.97 26.59 -2.29
N HIS A 441 28.98 26.33 -1.44
CA HIS A 441 28.49 27.33 -0.49
C HIS A 441 29.41 27.37 0.75
N SER A 442 29.59 28.56 1.33
CA SER A 442 30.59 28.80 2.38
C SER A 442 30.36 28.07 3.72
N GLY A 443 29.18 27.48 3.92
CA GLY A 443 28.89 26.63 5.09
C GLY A 443 29.38 25.19 4.92
N ASP A 444 29.25 24.65 3.71
CA ASP A 444 29.43 23.22 3.43
C ASP A 444 30.91 22.84 3.32
N ILE A 445 31.78 23.79 2.94
CA ILE A 445 33.22 23.60 2.74
C ILE A 445 33.90 23.02 3.98
N GLY A 446 33.47 23.40 5.19
CA GLY A 446 34.04 22.84 6.43
C GLY A 446 33.77 21.34 6.58
N GLN A 447 32.58 20.87 6.19
CA GLN A 447 32.24 19.45 6.15
C GLN A 447 33.03 18.73 5.05
N PHE A 448 33.11 19.33 3.86
CA PHE A 448 33.84 18.79 2.72
C PHE A 448 35.34 18.64 3.00
N ALA A 449 35.96 19.65 3.61
CA ALA A 449 37.35 19.64 4.04
C ALA A 449 37.63 18.58 5.12
N CYS A 450 36.71 18.42 6.08
CA CYS A 450 36.76 17.33 7.06
C CYS A 450 36.74 15.96 6.38
N THR A 451 35.76 15.67 5.51
CA THR A 451 35.66 14.38 4.81
C THR A 451 36.84 14.11 3.87
N ALA A 452 37.45 15.14 3.29
CA ALA A 452 38.69 15.00 2.53
C ALA A 452 39.87 14.53 3.39
N ALA A 453 39.95 15.01 4.65
CA ALA A 453 40.95 14.59 5.62
C ALA A 453 40.67 13.19 6.18
N GLU A 454 39.40 12.83 6.45
CA GLU A 454 38.95 11.48 6.84
C GLU A 454 39.38 10.43 5.79
N GLN A 455 39.25 10.76 4.50
CA GLN A 455 39.62 9.87 3.39
C GLN A 455 41.12 9.86 3.04
N ASN A 456 41.95 10.60 3.78
CA ASN A 456 43.36 10.87 3.46
C ASN A 456 43.59 11.33 2.00
N ASN A 457 42.68 12.14 1.44
CA ASN A 457 42.69 12.49 0.02
C ASN A 457 43.22 13.90 -0.23
N LEU A 458 44.56 14.04 -0.23
CA LEU A 458 45.26 15.30 -0.49
C LEU A 458 44.91 15.92 -1.86
N LYS A 459 44.57 15.12 -2.87
CA LYS A 459 44.16 15.64 -4.20
C LYS A 459 42.83 16.37 -4.10
N LEU A 460 41.86 15.77 -3.42
CA LEU A 460 40.53 16.35 -3.22
C LEU A 460 40.59 17.61 -2.35
N LEU A 461 41.47 17.65 -1.34
CA LEU A 461 41.71 18.86 -0.54
C LEU A 461 42.33 20.01 -1.37
N LYS A 462 43.26 19.70 -2.29
CA LYS A 462 43.80 20.67 -3.26
C LYS A 462 42.72 21.15 -4.24
N GLU A 463 41.82 20.27 -4.63
CA GLU A 463 40.70 20.59 -5.52
C GLU A 463 39.71 21.56 -4.85
N ILE A 464 39.34 21.35 -3.59
CA ILE A 464 38.52 22.31 -2.82
C ILE A 464 39.14 23.73 -2.87
N ILE A 465 40.46 23.84 -2.69
CA ILE A 465 41.18 25.13 -2.76
C ILE A 465 41.19 25.71 -4.18
N ARG A 466 41.36 24.87 -5.21
CA ARG A 466 41.29 25.28 -6.63
C ARG A 466 39.95 25.94 -6.96
N LEU A 467 38.87 25.45 -6.36
CA LEU A 467 37.50 25.96 -6.51
C LEU A 467 37.16 27.14 -5.58
N GLY A 468 38.16 27.74 -4.92
CA GLY A 468 37.97 28.88 -4.02
C GLY A 468 37.41 28.51 -2.65
N GLY A 469 37.43 27.23 -2.28
CA GLY A 469 36.92 26.75 -1.01
C GLY A 469 37.85 27.06 0.18
N ASP A 470 37.31 27.73 1.21
CA ASP A 470 37.98 27.98 2.49
C ASP A 470 38.01 26.71 3.37
N VAL A 471 39.07 25.92 3.22
CA VAL A 471 39.36 24.67 3.96
C VAL A 471 39.49 24.88 5.49
N MET A 472 39.63 26.13 5.95
CA MET A 472 39.79 26.47 7.38
C MET A 472 38.46 26.66 8.12
N ARG A 473 37.34 26.59 7.38
CA ARG A 473 36.00 26.49 7.93
C ARG A 473 35.88 25.23 8.81
N SER A 474 35.27 25.41 9.98
CA SER A 474 34.87 24.30 10.84
C SER A 474 33.52 23.73 10.38
N LYS A 475 33.31 22.44 10.60
CA LYS A 475 32.00 21.78 10.48
C LYS A 475 31.06 22.28 11.60
N SER A 476 29.78 21.90 11.54
CA SER A 476 28.72 22.29 12.48
C SER A 476 29.00 21.99 13.97
N ASN A 477 29.97 21.13 14.27
CA ASN A 477 30.47 20.75 15.60
C ASN A 477 31.77 21.48 16.01
N GLY A 478 32.22 22.49 15.26
CA GLY A 478 33.44 23.24 15.56
C GLY A 478 34.75 22.59 15.07
N THR A 479 34.77 21.28 14.76
CA THR A 479 35.98 20.61 14.27
C THR A 479 36.40 21.14 12.90
N THR A 480 37.69 21.36 12.72
CA THR A 480 38.31 21.70 11.42
C THR A 480 38.95 20.48 10.77
N ALA A 481 39.25 20.56 9.47
CA ALA A 481 39.99 19.50 8.78
C ALA A 481 41.34 19.18 9.45
N LEU A 482 41.96 20.13 10.16
CA LEU A 482 43.20 19.89 10.91
C LEU A 482 42.98 18.97 12.13
N HIS A 483 41.84 19.09 12.84
CA HIS A 483 41.53 18.16 13.94
C HIS A 483 41.49 16.71 13.43
N ILE A 484 40.80 16.49 12.31
CA ILE A 484 40.69 15.16 11.70
C ILE A 484 42.02 14.67 11.14
N ALA A 485 42.77 15.52 10.42
CA ALA A 485 44.08 15.13 9.89
C ALA A 485 45.07 14.72 11.01
N VAL A 486 44.95 15.33 12.21
CA VAL A 486 45.66 14.89 13.42
C VAL A 486 45.11 13.56 13.93
N CYS A 487 43.80 13.41 14.08
CA CYS A 487 43.17 12.17 14.55
C CYS A 487 43.48 10.93 13.70
N GLU A 488 43.64 11.11 12.39
CA GLU A 488 44.01 10.04 11.45
C GLU A 488 45.53 9.88 11.29
N GLY A 489 46.35 10.68 11.99
CA GLY A 489 47.82 10.61 11.92
C GLY A 489 48.43 11.06 10.59
N ASN A 490 47.68 11.76 9.73
CA ASN A 490 48.05 12.05 8.34
C ASN A 490 49.01 13.25 8.21
N THR A 491 50.29 13.02 8.46
CA THR A 491 51.37 14.04 8.43
C THR A 491 51.42 14.87 7.15
N GLU A 492 51.18 14.28 5.97
CA GLU A 492 51.14 15.00 4.69
C GLU A 492 50.00 16.02 4.60
N ILE A 493 48.80 15.65 5.08
CA ILE A 493 47.63 16.54 5.09
C ILE A 493 47.80 17.62 6.15
N VAL A 494 48.32 17.27 7.34
CA VAL A 494 48.67 18.24 8.38
C VAL A 494 49.68 19.26 7.83
N GLY A 495 50.79 18.81 7.23
CA GLY A 495 51.80 19.70 6.65
C GLY A 495 51.24 20.61 5.56
N PHE A 496 50.35 20.09 4.70
CA PHE A 496 49.69 20.90 3.68
C PHE A 496 48.68 21.91 4.24
N LEU A 497 47.91 21.55 5.27
CA LEU A 497 47.00 22.46 5.97
C LEU A 497 47.77 23.59 6.67
N LEU A 498 48.90 23.27 7.31
CA LEU A 498 49.80 24.24 7.93
C LEU A 498 50.42 25.21 6.90
N ASP A 499 50.88 24.71 5.74
CA ASP A 499 51.36 25.55 4.63
C ASP A 499 50.28 26.52 4.08
N LYS A 500 48.99 26.18 4.27
CA LYS A 500 47.86 27.04 3.94
C LYS A 500 47.37 27.91 5.11
N GLY A 501 48.06 27.89 6.25
CA GLY A 501 47.77 28.74 7.41
C GLY A 501 46.64 28.23 8.30
N ALA A 502 46.46 26.91 8.42
CA ALA A 502 45.53 26.33 9.37
C ALA A 502 45.90 26.69 10.82
N ASP A 503 44.90 27.13 11.61
CA ASP A 503 45.07 27.46 13.02
C ASP A 503 45.22 26.19 13.87
N ILE A 504 46.37 26.08 14.55
CA ILE A 504 46.79 24.93 15.37
C ILE A 504 46.11 24.95 16.75
N ASP A 505 45.64 26.12 17.20
CA ASP A 505 45.13 26.36 18.55
C ASP A 505 43.63 26.73 18.56
N LYS A 506 42.96 26.68 17.41
CA LYS A 506 41.50 26.80 17.29
C LYS A 506 40.81 25.58 17.92
N PRO A 507 39.97 25.74 18.96
CA PRO A 507 39.30 24.62 19.60
C PRO A 507 38.02 24.19 18.86
N ASP A 508 37.66 22.92 18.99
CA ASP A 508 36.31 22.40 18.70
C ASP A 508 35.30 22.68 19.83
N PHE A 509 34.08 22.15 19.73
CA PHE A 509 33.06 22.31 20.77
C PHE A 509 33.33 21.52 22.06
N ASP A 510 34.15 20.48 22.01
CA ASP A 510 34.59 19.74 23.20
C ASP A 510 35.80 20.42 23.89
N GLY A 511 36.33 21.49 23.27
CA GLY A 511 37.43 22.31 23.79
C GLY A 511 38.82 21.77 23.41
N TRP A 512 38.89 20.74 22.57
CA TRP A 512 40.16 20.19 22.10
C TRP A 512 40.73 21.08 21.00
N THR A 513 42.03 21.34 21.05
CA THR A 513 42.78 21.93 19.94
C THR A 513 43.51 20.83 19.16
N PRO A 514 43.83 21.05 17.87
CA PRO A 514 44.67 20.13 17.09
C PRO A 514 46.00 19.82 17.78
N ARG A 515 46.60 20.81 18.47
CA ARG A 515 47.79 20.61 19.32
C ARG A 515 47.54 19.59 20.44
N ALA A 516 46.49 19.79 21.23
CA ALA A 516 46.16 18.92 22.35
C ALA A 516 45.80 17.49 21.90
N LEU A 517 45.14 17.35 20.75
CA LEU A 517 44.87 16.05 20.12
C LEU A 517 46.16 15.32 19.72
N ALA A 518 47.13 16.01 19.10
CA ALA A 518 48.41 15.41 18.71
C ALA A 518 49.26 14.99 19.93
N GLU A 519 49.19 15.74 21.02
CA GLU A 519 49.81 15.40 22.31
C GLU A 519 49.13 14.21 22.98
N GLN A 520 47.79 14.18 23.03
CA GLN A 520 47.02 13.09 23.63
C GLN A 520 47.17 11.77 22.88
N GLN A 521 47.26 11.80 21.55
CA GLN A 521 47.38 10.60 20.71
C GLN A 521 48.84 10.15 20.48
N GLY A 522 49.83 10.95 20.91
CA GLY A 522 51.25 10.59 20.83
C GLY A 522 51.85 10.67 19.42
N HIS A 523 51.30 11.52 18.54
CA HIS A 523 51.80 11.68 17.16
C HIS A 523 53.05 12.57 17.10
N GLU A 524 54.21 12.03 17.46
CA GLU A 524 55.50 12.73 17.52
C GLU A 524 55.84 13.51 16.22
N ASP A 525 55.65 12.90 15.04
CA ASP A 525 55.90 13.55 13.74
C ASP A 525 55.03 14.80 13.51
N ILE A 526 53.78 14.76 13.98
CA ILE A 526 52.83 15.88 13.90
C ILE A 526 53.21 16.98 14.91
N GLN A 527 53.64 16.61 16.10
CA GLN A 527 54.14 17.56 17.11
C GLN A 527 55.38 18.30 16.59
N LEU A 528 56.30 17.62 15.89
CA LEU A 528 57.46 18.23 15.23
C LEU A 528 57.05 19.19 14.10
N LEU A 529 55.99 18.88 13.32
CA LEU A 529 55.42 19.80 12.33
C LEU A 529 54.78 21.05 12.98
N PHE A 530 54.12 20.91 14.13
CA PHE A 530 53.57 22.04 14.89
C PHE A 530 54.66 22.90 15.57
N GLN A 531 55.80 22.32 15.93
CA GLN A 531 56.94 23.09 16.46
C GLN A 531 57.68 23.86 15.37
N SER A 532 57.84 23.27 14.17
CA SER A 532 58.57 23.88 13.05
C SER A 532 57.78 24.95 12.28
N SER A 533 56.46 25.01 12.44
CA SER A 533 55.58 26.03 11.83
C SER A 533 55.41 27.31 12.69
N GLY A 534 55.97 27.36 13.90
CA GLY A 534 55.82 28.47 14.85
C GLY A 534 56.67 29.73 14.62
N GLU A 535 57.52 29.77 13.58
CA GLU A 535 58.40 30.91 13.25
C GLU A 535 57.69 31.89 12.28
N PRO A 536 57.31 33.12 12.70
CA PRO A 536 56.58 34.05 11.84
C PRO A 536 57.48 34.70 10.78
N LYS A 537 57.21 34.41 9.50
CA LYS A 537 57.83 35.10 8.35
C LYS A 537 57.31 36.54 8.22
N ASN A 538 57.85 37.44 9.04
CA ASN A 538 57.56 38.87 8.99
C ASN A 538 58.00 39.50 7.65
N GLN A 539 57.03 39.88 6.81
CA GLN A 539 57.23 40.93 5.80
C GLN A 539 56.94 42.28 6.44
N SER A 540 57.95 43.15 6.46
CA SER A 540 57.87 44.46 7.10
C SER A 540 57.16 45.49 6.22
N PHE A 541 56.03 46.01 6.69
CA PHE A 541 55.53 47.33 6.29
C PHE A 541 55.52 48.28 7.48
N ILE A 542 55.89 49.53 7.20
CA ILE A 542 56.25 50.54 8.20
C ILE A 542 54.99 51.19 8.79
N ALA A 543 54.97 51.37 10.12
CA ALA A 543 53.88 51.98 10.86
C ALA A 543 54.04 53.50 11.02
N MET A 544 52.92 54.23 11.12
CA MET A 544 52.78 55.54 11.82
C MET A 544 51.36 55.65 12.44
N PRO A 545 51.14 56.47 13.49
CA PRO A 545 50.17 56.14 14.56
C PRO A 545 49.16 57.26 14.94
N GLU A 546 48.17 56.95 15.81
CA GLU A 546 47.45 57.82 16.79
C GLU A 546 46.20 57.08 17.34
N GLN A 547 45.50 57.45 18.43
CA GLN A 547 45.93 57.86 19.78
C GLN A 547 44.85 57.45 20.82
N ARG A 548 45.24 57.34 22.11
CA ARG A 548 44.51 56.74 23.25
C ARG A 548 43.12 57.31 23.60
N ASN A 549 42.22 56.41 24.03
CA ASN A 549 41.49 56.42 25.33
C ASN A 549 40.73 55.07 25.53
N GLY A 550 40.37 54.59 26.72
CA GLY A 550 40.78 55.02 28.08
C GLY A 550 39.96 54.39 29.22
N ASN A 551 40.58 53.52 30.06
CA ASN A 551 40.14 53.01 31.38
C ASN A 551 38.88 52.08 31.42
N GLN A 552 38.56 51.29 32.48
CA GLN A 552 39.30 50.53 33.54
C GLN A 552 38.24 49.67 34.32
N PHE A 553 38.46 48.42 34.79
CA PHE A 553 38.93 48.06 36.16
C PHE A 553 39.06 46.52 36.40
N LEU A 554 39.87 46.14 37.40
CA LEU A 554 40.21 44.76 37.81
C LEU A 554 39.43 44.26 39.04
N GLY A 555 39.40 42.93 39.21
CA GLY A 555 39.20 42.22 40.49
C GLY A 555 39.97 40.88 40.50
N ARG A 556 40.62 40.52 41.62
CA ARG A 556 41.60 39.39 41.72
C ARG A 556 41.45 38.65 43.06
N PHE A 557 42.20 37.54 43.24
CA PHE A 557 42.44 36.74 44.47
C PHE A 557 41.43 35.61 44.80
N ASN A 558 41.81 34.48 45.44
CA ASN A 558 43.02 33.61 45.38
C ASN A 558 42.83 32.31 46.23
N SER A 559 43.54 31.23 45.86
CA SER A 559 44.16 30.16 46.70
C SER A 559 43.38 29.27 47.71
N GLU A 560 43.25 27.97 47.34
CA GLU A 560 43.80 26.75 48.02
C GLU A 560 43.20 26.11 49.32
N PRO A 561 43.49 24.81 49.60
CA PRO A 561 42.56 23.87 50.27
C PRO A 561 42.97 23.37 51.67
N THR A 562 42.20 22.42 52.25
CA THR A 562 42.58 21.67 53.47
C THR A 562 42.01 20.24 53.48
N ILE A 563 42.75 19.29 54.05
CA ILE A 563 42.51 17.83 54.09
C ILE A 563 42.04 17.38 55.50
N SER A 564 41.35 16.23 55.64
CA SER A 564 41.55 15.15 56.66
C SER A 564 40.27 14.25 56.85
N PRO A 565 40.29 13.06 57.51
CA PRO A 565 40.02 11.81 56.76
C PRO A 565 39.21 10.67 57.47
N LEU A 566 39.01 9.56 56.74
CA LEU A 566 39.02 8.11 57.12
C LEU A 566 38.33 7.56 58.41
N SER A 567 37.44 6.54 58.25
CA SER A 567 37.52 5.15 58.83
C SER A 567 36.16 4.40 58.73
N GLN A 568 36.07 3.29 57.96
CA GLN A 568 35.99 1.85 58.37
C GLN A 568 34.57 1.38 58.83
N GLU A 569 34.07 0.15 58.59
CA GLU A 569 34.58 -1.13 58.05
C GLU A 569 33.37 -1.98 57.50
N VAL A 570 33.43 -3.10 56.75
CA VAL A 570 34.14 -4.41 56.88
C VAL A 570 34.30 -5.13 55.50
N SER A 571 35.25 -6.08 55.41
CA SER A 571 35.78 -6.92 54.28
C SER A 571 34.89 -8.11 53.81
N PHE A 572 35.18 -8.97 52.79
CA PHE A 572 36.40 -9.75 52.40
C PHE A 572 36.40 -10.28 50.93
N GLU A 573 37.53 -10.89 50.47
CA GLU A 573 37.85 -11.33 49.09
C GLU A 573 37.55 -12.82 48.72
N GLY A 574 37.66 -13.19 47.42
CA GLY A 574 37.75 -14.60 46.94
C GLY A 574 37.78 -14.82 45.40
N ILE A 575 38.54 -15.81 44.90
CA ILE A 575 38.78 -16.14 43.46
C ILE A 575 38.26 -17.55 43.11
N ALA A 576 37.60 -17.77 41.94
CA ALA A 576 37.77 -18.95 41.03
C ALA A 576 36.72 -19.12 39.88
N PHE A 577 37.22 -19.53 38.71
CA PHE A 577 36.70 -20.42 37.63
C PHE A 577 35.20 -20.57 37.21
N GLU A 578 35.03 -20.48 35.88
CA GLU A 578 34.20 -21.26 34.92
C GLU A 578 32.64 -21.33 34.92
N SER A 579 32.11 -20.93 33.75
CA SER A 579 31.04 -21.55 32.94
C SER A 579 29.53 -21.34 33.22
N TRP A 580 28.86 -20.91 32.14
CA TRP A 580 27.43 -21.03 31.78
C TRP A 580 26.33 -20.91 32.87
N SER A 581 25.55 -19.82 32.83
CA SER A 581 24.29 -19.76 32.03
C SER A 581 23.37 -18.57 32.39
N GLN A 582 22.64 -18.08 31.39
CA GLN A 582 21.41 -17.27 31.42
C GLN A 582 21.08 -16.39 32.66
N THR A 583 21.12 -15.06 32.48
CA THR A 583 19.89 -14.23 32.37
C THR A 583 20.22 -12.76 32.03
N ARG A 584 19.50 -12.18 31.06
CA ARG A 584 19.56 -10.73 30.76
C ARG A 584 18.41 -10.01 31.48
N PRO A 585 18.67 -8.96 32.30
CA PRO A 585 17.63 -8.01 32.68
C PRO A 585 17.29 -7.09 31.50
N ARG A 586 16.00 -6.89 31.25
CA ARG A 586 15.46 -6.14 30.10
C ARG A 586 15.77 -4.64 30.19
N ARG A 587 16.10 -4.01 29.05
CA ARG A 587 15.94 -2.56 28.87
C ARG A 587 14.47 -2.17 28.99
N ARG A 588 14.22 -0.95 29.51
CA ARG A 588 12.90 -0.33 29.68
C ARG A 588 12.13 -0.28 28.35
N ALA A 589 10.83 -0.57 28.41
CA ALA A 589 9.89 -0.28 27.33
C ALA A 589 9.21 1.07 27.59
N ASN A 590 9.13 1.92 26.55
CA ASN A 590 8.26 3.09 26.53
C ASN A 590 7.27 2.97 25.37
N ASN A 591 5.99 2.88 25.72
CA ASN A 591 4.85 3.58 25.10
C ASN A 591 4.57 3.37 23.60
N PHE A 592 3.89 2.26 23.28
CA PHE A 592 3.00 2.21 22.10
C PHE A 592 1.68 2.92 22.41
N HIS A 593 1.52 4.19 22.00
CA HIS A 593 0.20 4.87 22.03
C HIS A 593 -0.55 4.83 20.69
N ASN A 594 0.10 4.42 19.59
CA ASN A 594 -0.48 4.35 18.24
C ASN A 594 -0.65 2.90 17.73
N SER A 595 -0.92 1.95 18.63
CA SER A 595 -1.20 0.55 18.28
C SER A 595 -2.68 0.21 18.49
N LEU A 596 -3.26 -0.53 17.53
CA LEU A 596 -4.64 -1.02 17.55
C LEU A 596 -4.99 -1.75 18.86
N PHE A 597 -4.00 -2.40 19.49
CA PHE A 597 -4.16 -3.15 20.74
C PHE A 597 -4.40 -2.25 21.97
N GLY A 598 -3.88 -1.01 21.97
CA GLY A 598 -4.11 -0.03 23.05
C GLY A 598 -5.53 0.53 23.04
N ILE A 599 -6.10 0.70 21.83
CA ILE A 599 -7.46 1.23 21.63
C ILE A 599 -8.51 0.24 22.17
N MET A 600 -8.29 -1.07 22.00
CA MET A 600 -9.22 -2.10 22.47
C MET A 600 -9.29 -2.24 24.00
N SER A 601 -8.27 -1.79 24.73
CA SER A 601 -8.24 -1.90 26.20
C SER A 601 -9.04 -0.82 26.93
N ALA A 602 -9.36 0.30 26.25
CA ALA A 602 -10.10 1.42 26.84
C ALA A 602 -11.64 1.30 26.70
N ALA A 603 -12.15 0.32 25.95
CA ALA A 603 -13.58 0.19 25.63
C ALA A 603 -14.43 -0.57 26.69
N HIS A 604 -13.85 -0.86 27.86
CA HIS A 604 -14.51 -1.64 28.92
C HIS A 604 -14.43 -0.96 30.30
N THR A 605 -14.86 0.30 30.39
CA THR A 605 -15.29 0.88 31.68
C THR A 605 -16.30 2.00 31.43
N GLU A 606 -17.60 1.66 31.37
CA GLU A 606 -18.67 2.66 31.45
C GLU A 606 -18.91 3.07 32.91
N GLU A 607 -19.21 4.36 33.10
CA GLU A 607 -19.37 5.01 34.39
C GLU A 607 -20.70 4.65 35.07
N LYS A 608 -20.79 4.97 36.37
CA LYS A 608 -22.07 5.24 37.04
C LYS A 608 -21.99 6.63 37.66
N ASP A 609 -22.83 7.53 37.16
CA ASP A 609 -23.09 8.85 37.73
C ASP A 609 -23.46 8.78 39.23
N LEU A 610 -23.13 9.84 39.99
CA LEU A 610 -24.17 10.78 40.47
C LEU A 610 -23.61 11.90 41.42
N LEU A 611 -24.17 13.11 41.23
CA LEU A 611 -24.31 14.27 42.16
C LEU A 611 -23.22 15.37 42.23
N PHE A 612 -23.68 16.59 41.92
CA PHE A 612 -23.11 17.93 42.24
C PHE A 612 -23.41 18.32 43.73
N PRO A 613 -23.05 19.52 44.28
CA PRO A 613 -22.34 20.69 43.72
C PRO A 613 -21.24 21.36 44.61
N ALA A 614 -20.54 22.38 44.07
CA ALA A 614 -20.35 23.74 44.64
C ALA A 614 -18.92 24.38 44.57
N ASN A 615 -18.92 25.65 44.13
CA ASN A 615 -17.98 26.76 44.38
C ASN A 615 -16.53 26.82 43.80
N GLN A 616 -16.44 27.72 42.80
CA GLN A 616 -15.52 28.88 42.71
C GLN A 616 -14.14 28.81 42.01
N ILE A 617 -14.11 29.43 40.82
CA ILE A 617 -13.18 30.51 40.39
C ILE A 617 -11.69 30.16 40.17
N ARG A 618 -11.31 29.76 38.93
CA ARG A 618 -10.49 30.60 37.99
C ARG A 618 -10.10 29.89 36.67
N SER A 619 -10.45 30.53 35.56
CA SER A 619 -9.68 30.70 34.31
C SER A 619 -8.45 29.80 34.04
N ALA A 620 -8.53 28.91 33.03
CA ALA A 620 -7.72 28.98 31.79
C ALA A 620 -7.98 27.80 30.81
N ARG A 621 -8.07 28.12 29.50
CA ARG A 621 -7.77 27.30 28.28
C ARG A 621 -8.14 25.80 28.32
N ASP A 622 -9.24 25.41 27.69
CA ASP A 622 -9.35 25.10 26.24
C ASP A 622 -8.71 23.76 25.84
N SER A 623 -9.57 22.76 25.60
CA SER A 623 -9.20 21.37 25.31
C SER A 623 -10.02 20.79 24.15
N GLY A 624 -9.64 21.17 22.93
CA GLY A 624 -9.53 20.19 21.84
C GLY A 624 -10.81 19.58 21.27
N ARG A 625 -11.93 20.33 21.16
CA ARG A 625 -12.95 19.99 20.16
C ARG A 625 -12.34 20.21 18.77
N LYS A 626 -12.26 19.15 17.95
CA LYS A 626 -11.86 19.27 16.53
C LYS A 626 -12.88 20.17 15.82
N ALA A 627 -12.44 21.34 15.34
CA ALA A 627 -13.28 22.23 14.56
C ALA A 627 -13.68 21.56 13.23
N ALA A 628 -14.98 21.53 12.94
CA ALA A 628 -15.51 21.00 11.69
C ALA A 628 -15.02 21.85 10.50
N ARG A 629 -14.79 21.24 9.35
CA ARG A 629 -14.46 21.92 8.09
C ARG A 629 -15.69 21.95 7.21
N VAL A 630 -16.07 23.13 6.77
CA VAL A 630 -17.24 23.37 5.93
C VAL A 630 -16.83 24.04 4.62
N THR A 631 -17.54 23.73 3.55
CA THR A 631 -17.32 24.36 2.24
C THR A 631 -18.34 25.46 2.06
N ILE A 632 -17.89 26.71 1.94
CA ILE A 632 -18.78 27.86 1.77
C ILE A 632 -18.78 28.36 0.31
N SER A 633 -19.94 28.69 -0.23
CA SER A 633 -20.12 29.24 -1.58
C SER A 633 -21.14 30.39 -1.59
N CYS A 634 -21.13 31.19 -2.65
CA CYS A 634 -22.10 32.26 -2.86
C CYS A 634 -22.39 32.36 -4.37
N PRO A 635 -23.64 32.14 -4.83
CA PRO A 635 -23.97 32.05 -6.25
C PRO A 635 -24.03 33.42 -6.95
N GLU A 636 -24.11 34.51 -6.20
CA GLU A 636 -24.18 35.89 -6.71
C GLU A 636 -22.86 36.40 -7.31
N LYS A 637 -21.76 35.64 -7.18
CA LYS A 637 -20.49 35.91 -7.86
C LYS A 637 -20.04 34.67 -8.63
N GLU A 638 -19.53 34.86 -9.84
CA GLU A 638 -19.14 33.81 -10.80
C GLU A 638 -18.00 32.86 -10.34
N GLN A 639 -17.56 32.94 -9.07
CA GLN A 639 -16.67 31.95 -8.46
C GLN A 639 -17.47 30.72 -8.00
N ALA A 640 -17.79 29.84 -8.95
CA ALA A 640 -18.50 28.58 -8.71
C ALA A 640 -17.71 27.53 -7.88
N SER A 641 -16.49 27.83 -7.42
CA SER A 641 -15.69 26.97 -6.54
C SER A 641 -15.90 27.31 -5.07
N GLY A 642 -16.50 26.38 -4.33
CA GLY A 642 -16.68 26.49 -2.88
C GLY A 642 -15.34 26.56 -2.13
N LYS A 643 -15.24 27.47 -1.15
CA LYS A 643 -14.04 27.73 -0.35
C LYS A 643 -14.12 26.95 0.97
N LEU A 644 -13.10 26.16 1.29
CA LEU A 644 -13.03 25.47 2.58
C LEU A 644 -12.74 26.46 3.73
N VAL A 645 -13.43 26.29 4.84
CA VAL A 645 -13.38 27.12 6.06
C VAL A 645 -13.54 26.23 7.30
N LEU A 646 -12.92 26.60 8.42
CA LEU A 646 -13.19 25.99 9.72
C LEU A 646 -14.45 26.63 10.32
N LEU A 647 -15.39 25.80 10.75
CA LEU A 647 -16.63 26.24 11.39
C LEU A 647 -16.27 27.02 12.68
N PRO A 648 -16.66 28.31 12.79
CA PRO A 648 -16.38 29.12 13.97
C PRO A 648 -17.29 28.73 15.14
N GLY A 649 -17.07 29.35 16.31
CA GLY A 649 -17.86 29.08 17.52
C GLY A 649 -19.24 29.73 17.51
N SER A 650 -19.48 30.71 16.65
CA SER A 650 -20.74 31.45 16.58
C SER A 650 -21.23 31.67 15.14
N PHE A 651 -22.55 31.74 14.97
CA PHE A 651 -23.17 31.98 13.66
C PHE A 651 -22.82 33.38 13.10
N GLN A 652 -22.62 34.38 13.97
CA GLN A 652 -22.19 35.72 13.55
C GLN A 652 -20.79 35.71 12.92
N GLU A 653 -19.82 35.02 13.53
CA GLU A 653 -18.48 34.87 12.95
C GLU A 653 -18.51 34.15 11.60
N LEU A 654 -19.46 33.22 11.39
CA LEU A 654 -19.63 32.52 10.11
C LEU A 654 -20.10 33.50 9.00
N LEU A 655 -21.04 34.39 9.32
CA LEU A 655 -21.48 35.47 8.44
C LEU A 655 -20.35 36.47 8.17
N ASP A 656 -19.56 36.83 9.17
CA ASP A 656 -18.41 37.75 9.03
C ASP A 656 -17.28 37.14 8.18
N ILE A 657 -17.02 35.84 8.31
CA ILE A 657 -16.06 35.11 7.45
C ILE A 657 -16.55 35.07 6.01
N ALA A 658 -17.84 34.80 5.78
CA ALA A 658 -18.43 34.86 4.45
C ALA A 658 -18.36 36.29 3.87
N ALA A 659 -18.64 37.32 4.68
CA ALA A 659 -18.52 38.71 4.26
C ALA A 659 -17.09 39.09 3.90
N LYS A 660 -16.10 38.63 4.67
CA LYS A 660 -14.67 38.85 4.37
C LYS A 660 -14.18 38.06 3.15
N LYS A 661 -14.70 36.85 2.88
CA LYS A 661 -14.27 35.98 1.78
C LYS A 661 -15.00 36.19 0.44
N PHE A 662 -16.20 36.77 0.47
CA PHE A 662 -17.02 37.04 -0.72
C PHE A 662 -17.35 38.52 -0.92
N GLY A 663 -17.14 39.40 0.07
CA GLY A 663 -17.37 40.85 -0.06
C GLY A 663 -18.84 41.21 -0.22
N ILE A 664 -19.71 40.54 0.54
CA ILE A 664 -21.18 40.64 0.52
C ILE A 664 -21.64 40.62 1.99
N LEU A 665 -22.77 41.24 2.34
CA LEU A 665 -23.41 41.04 3.65
C LEU A 665 -24.46 39.92 3.50
N PRO A 666 -24.14 38.66 3.85
CA PRO A 666 -25.09 37.57 3.74
C PRO A 666 -26.18 37.70 4.81
N SER A 667 -27.42 37.46 4.41
CA SER A 667 -28.58 37.51 5.31
C SER A 667 -29.19 36.14 5.58
N LYS A 668 -28.91 35.15 4.72
CA LYS A 668 -29.37 33.78 4.85
C LYS A 668 -28.24 32.81 4.54
N VAL A 669 -28.19 31.71 5.29
CA VAL A 669 -27.32 30.56 5.03
C VAL A 669 -28.21 29.39 4.67
N LEU A 670 -27.98 28.82 3.48
CA LEU A 670 -28.71 27.65 3.00
C LEU A 670 -27.78 26.44 3.00
N SER A 671 -28.33 25.25 3.24
CA SER A 671 -27.68 23.99 2.87
C SER A 671 -27.62 23.84 1.36
N LYS A 672 -26.80 22.93 0.85
CA LYS A 672 -26.75 22.50 -0.56
C LYS A 672 -28.14 22.18 -1.14
N ASP A 673 -29.04 21.64 -0.30
CA ASP A 673 -30.40 21.24 -0.69
C ASP A 673 -31.42 22.40 -0.60
N GLY A 674 -30.97 23.63 -0.35
CA GLY A 674 -31.80 24.84 -0.32
C GLY A 674 -32.55 25.12 0.99
N ALA A 675 -32.36 24.29 2.02
CA ALA A 675 -32.95 24.51 3.35
C ALA A 675 -32.20 25.61 4.12
N GLU A 676 -32.94 26.51 4.76
CA GLU A 676 -32.37 27.58 5.60
C GLU A 676 -31.81 27.05 6.93
N ILE A 677 -30.63 27.53 7.32
CA ILE A 677 -29.90 27.10 8.52
C ILE A 677 -29.84 28.29 9.48
N ASP A 678 -30.64 28.22 10.55
CA ASP A 678 -30.73 29.28 11.57
C ASP A 678 -29.78 29.06 12.77
N ASP A 679 -29.20 27.85 12.92
CA ASP A 679 -28.37 27.46 14.06
C ASP A 679 -27.06 26.80 13.61
N ILE A 680 -25.95 27.19 14.23
CA ILE A 680 -24.62 26.65 13.95
C ILE A 680 -24.46 25.20 14.44
N GLU A 681 -25.22 24.76 15.46
CA GLU A 681 -25.18 23.38 15.94
C GLU A 681 -25.78 22.37 14.95
N ALA A 682 -26.53 22.83 13.93
CA ALA A 682 -27.04 21.99 12.86
C ALA A 682 -25.95 21.55 11.87
N ILE A 683 -24.84 22.28 11.80
CA ILE A 683 -23.78 22.11 10.80
C ILE A 683 -22.81 20.99 11.22
N ARG A 684 -22.33 20.20 10.25
CA ARG A 684 -21.43 19.04 10.41
C ARG A 684 -20.15 19.17 9.57
N ASP A 685 -19.14 18.36 9.91
CA ASP A 685 -17.88 18.30 9.16
C ASP A 685 -18.13 17.75 7.75
N GLY A 686 -17.77 18.53 6.73
CA GLY A 686 -18.02 18.25 5.32
C GLY A 686 -19.21 18.98 4.68
N ASP A 687 -20.03 19.70 5.45
CA ASP A 687 -21.23 20.36 4.91
C ASP A 687 -20.90 21.48 3.90
N HIS A 688 -21.82 21.69 2.96
CA HIS A 688 -21.73 22.74 1.95
C HIS A 688 -22.80 23.82 2.21
N LEU A 689 -22.33 25.04 2.51
CA LEU A 689 -23.15 26.18 2.92
C LEU A 689 -23.17 27.25 1.82
N ILE A 690 -24.37 27.66 1.43
CA ILE A 690 -24.64 28.63 0.36
C ILE A 690 -25.11 29.93 1.02
N PHE A 691 -24.38 31.01 0.81
CA PHE A 691 -24.70 32.33 1.37
C PHE A 691 -25.46 33.18 0.34
N VAL A 692 -26.59 33.77 0.75
CA VAL A 692 -27.48 34.60 -0.07
C VAL A 692 -27.65 35.98 0.57
N SER A 693 -27.64 37.03 -0.23
CA SER A 693 -27.80 38.43 0.20
C SER A 693 -29.25 38.92 0.06
N TYR A 694 -29.56 40.07 0.67
CA TYR A 694 -30.91 40.67 0.61
C TYR A 694 -31.19 41.43 -0.69
N LEU A 695 -30.24 41.47 -1.66
CA LEU A 695 -30.40 42.16 -2.94
C LEU A 695 -31.02 41.24 -4.00
N GLY A 696 -32.26 40.83 -3.74
CA GLY A 696 -33.09 40.07 -4.67
C GLY A 696 -34.22 40.89 -5.29
N ILE A 697 -33.94 41.49 -6.46
CA ILE A 697 -34.87 41.51 -7.61
C ILE A 697 -34.00 41.25 -8.86
#